data_AF-A0AAE1GVA9-F1
#
_entry.id   AF-A0AAE1GVA9-F1
#
_cell.length_a   1.000
_cell.length_b   1.000
_cell.length_c   1.000
_cell.angle_alpha   90.00
_cell.angle_beta   90.00
_cell.angle_gamma   90.00
#
_symmetry.space_group_name_H-M   'P 1'
#
loop_
_entity.id
_entity.type
_entity.pdbx_description
1 polymer ?
#
loop_
_entity_poly.entity_id
_entity_poly.type
_entity_poly.pdbx_seq_one_letter_code
_entity_poly.pdbx_strand_id
1 'polypeptide(L)'
;MVLVLSAPISGVVPVAVEAARRAGVLRPESRVLGVPAVAAARAAAVVGALVDEDPFHISVPITGGTSSSACVPLVSQVRVQSTLTKLEAGAVVSAVQAAGGRLARLRAENSLPAMGVAYAAARFTDNVMNALLGEASVREHAFVACDLVSGVPYLTAPVELHRGGARVLPLGPMTGTECELLRAACRLVQRDLDVANDVIETLFGSQDPCPASPVPPAGTLIIILTIFANLASTVVLSSMAKTGLLVVTNPSRVAKVLPDLQKHLLNKLYIQYLPQCLSRLLTPTTPSLSSPSPTVYSKTVIGMYSQSLGHNIDVAILLACLKNPMLSVIHTKKPIDVVFFDRVLSGDEMNAFLKKCLANVTMGCTVVSLDTGDSESQQPETAEDDKIFDNVVLGGTFDRLHTGHKILLSEAVLRCRRKMTVGVTDASMLKSKYLSELIEPCEDRMSHVLEFLQEVDPNIEYNVVPISDPFGPTKDDPTFEVMIVVSEETLKGGLKINEVRAQKSLNPLAVHSVNLLVTSNKQEQEEEDKVSSGNLRLRVLGTRLIKPEPRPNLPAVPYIIGLTGGIASGKSSVARRLEEMGAGLVDCDSLAHTLYRRGEPLQDKLVEYFGSTILDAEGEVDRKVLGSLVFGAKEKLTALNNMVWPALWERTKLEISKLHSSGKNIIVVEAAVLRQAGWQQHCHEIWVSIIPPEEAVRRLKDRNNLSEEAAWARVSAQSSNAEQVKGATTVLSTLWSYDFTQRQVTRAWRHLHAYLEKEGFARGNKL
;
A
#
# COMPACT_ATOMS: atom_id res chain seq x y z
N MET A 1 -31.90 -17.90 -3.63
CA MET A 1 -31.00 -19.07 -3.66
C MET A 1 -29.74 -18.70 -2.90
N VAL A 2 -29.08 -19.68 -2.28
CA VAL A 2 -27.80 -19.56 -1.56
C VAL A 2 -26.75 -20.38 -2.30
N LEU A 3 -25.61 -19.77 -2.59
CA LEU A 3 -24.50 -20.39 -3.33
C LEU A 3 -23.31 -20.58 -2.40
N VAL A 4 -22.95 -21.84 -2.11
CA VAL A 4 -21.86 -22.20 -1.20
C VAL A 4 -20.59 -22.48 -1.99
N LEU A 5 -19.57 -21.65 -1.80
CA LEU A 5 -18.24 -21.77 -2.42
C LEU A 5 -17.16 -22.21 -1.42
N SER A 6 -17.52 -22.30 -0.15
CA SER A 6 -16.57 -22.48 0.96
C SER A 6 -16.21 -23.95 1.13
N ALA A 7 -14.92 -24.24 0.97
CA ALA A 7 -14.41 -25.57 1.19
C ALA A 7 -14.36 -25.89 2.71
N PRO A 8 -14.68 -27.13 3.13
CA PRO A 8 -15.20 -28.23 2.31
C PRO A 8 -16.70 -28.05 1.99
N ILE A 9 -17.05 -27.90 0.70
CA ILE A 9 -18.45 -27.67 0.28
C ILE A 9 -19.34 -28.86 0.66
N SER A 10 -18.79 -30.08 0.60
CA SER A 10 -19.44 -31.33 1.04
C SER A 10 -19.87 -31.31 2.50
N GLY A 11 -19.16 -30.57 3.37
CA GLY A 11 -19.53 -30.40 4.77
C GLY A 11 -20.40 -29.18 5.06
N VAL A 12 -20.19 -28.07 4.35
CA VAL A 12 -20.90 -26.80 4.60
C VAL A 12 -22.33 -26.82 4.06
N VAL A 13 -22.58 -27.47 2.92
CA VAL A 13 -23.93 -27.49 2.31
C VAL A 13 -24.97 -28.18 3.21
N PRO A 14 -24.73 -29.38 3.78
CA PRO A 14 -25.68 -29.99 4.71
C PRO A 14 -25.98 -29.12 5.93
N VAL A 15 -24.96 -28.49 6.53
CA VAL A 15 -25.11 -27.58 7.67
C VAL A 15 -25.97 -26.38 7.30
N ALA A 16 -25.74 -25.79 6.12
CA ALA A 16 -26.51 -24.64 5.63
C ALA A 16 -27.97 -25.01 5.31
N VAL A 17 -28.22 -26.21 4.78
CA VAL A 17 -29.57 -26.72 4.54
C VAL A 17 -30.32 -26.89 5.87
N GLU A 18 -29.69 -27.48 6.88
CA GLU A 18 -30.31 -27.69 8.20
C GLU A 18 -30.57 -26.37 8.92
N ALA A 19 -29.62 -25.43 8.87
CA ALA A 19 -29.81 -24.08 9.40
C ALA A 19 -31.00 -23.37 8.73
N ALA A 20 -31.14 -23.48 7.40
CA ALA A 20 -32.26 -22.91 6.66
C ALA A 20 -33.60 -23.61 6.98
N ARG A 21 -33.57 -24.93 7.19
CA ARG A 21 -34.75 -25.71 7.61
C ARG A 21 -35.26 -25.23 8.96
N ARG A 22 -34.38 -25.04 9.94
CA ARG A 22 -34.72 -24.52 11.28
C ARG A 22 -35.16 -23.05 11.26
N ALA A 23 -34.66 -22.26 10.31
CA ALA A 23 -35.10 -20.88 10.09
C ALA A 23 -36.47 -20.77 9.38
N GLY A 24 -37.15 -21.89 9.07
CA GLY A 24 -38.47 -21.89 8.45
C GLY A 24 -38.49 -21.64 6.94
N VAL A 25 -37.35 -21.79 6.25
CA VAL A 25 -37.28 -21.59 4.80
C VAL A 25 -37.98 -22.73 4.06
N LEU A 26 -38.92 -22.40 3.17
CA LEU A 26 -39.61 -23.37 2.30
C LEU A 26 -38.65 -24.01 1.29
N ARG A 27 -38.54 -25.35 1.34
CA ARG A 27 -37.71 -26.21 0.47
C ARG A 27 -36.23 -25.75 0.40
N PRO A 28 -35.50 -25.79 1.54
CA PRO A 28 -34.11 -25.31 1.60
C PRO A 28 -33.18 -26.13 0.69
N GLU A 29 -33.48 -27.42 0.52
CA GLU A 29 -32.72 -28.37 -0.30
C GLU A 29 -32.68 -27.98 -1.78
N SER A 30 -33.73 -27.33 -2.27
CA SER A 30 -33.80 -26.81 -3.65
C SER A 30 -33.20 -25.42 -3.80
N ARG A 31 -32.78 -24.76 -2.71
CA ARG A 31 -32.35 -23.36 -2.70
C ARG A 31 -30.91 -23.16 -2.27
N VAL A 32 -30.29 -24.13 -1.59
CA VAL A 32 -28.87 -24.12 -1.18
C VAL A 32 -28.09 -24.99 -2.16
N LEU A 33 -27.14 -24.39 -2.88
CA LEU A 33 -26.36 -25.05 -3.92
C LEU A 33 -24.87 -24.93 -3.61
N GLY A 34 -24.17 -26.06 -3.51
CA GLY A 34 -22.71 -26.07 -3.50
C GLY A 34 -22.16 -25.93 -4.91
N VAL A 35 -21.23 -24.99 -5.11
CA VAL A 35 -20.73 -24.64 -6.45
C VAL A 35 -19.42 -25.40 -6.74
N PRO A 36 -19.40 -26.40 -7.64
CA PRO A 36 -18.18 -27.13 -8.02
C PRO A 36 -17.29 -26.34 -9.01
N ALA A 37 -17.31 -25.01 -8.91
CA ALA A 37 -16.69 -24.06 -9.85
C ALA A 37 -15.22 -24.37 -10.15
N VAL A 38 -14.48 -24.73 -9.10
CA VAL A 38 -13.03 -25.02 -9.20
C VAL A 38 -12.76 -26.27 -10.02
N ALA A 39 -13.55 -27.32 -9.81
CA ALA A 39 -13.36 -28.58 -10.51
C ALA A 39 -13.80 -28.45 -11.98
N ALA A 40 -14.90 -27.76 -12.24
CA ALA A 40 -15.44 -27.54 -13.58
C ALA A 40 -14.48 -26.74 -14.46
N ALA A 41 -13.95 -25.62 -13.94
CA ALA A 41 -12.99 -24.79 -14.67
C ALA A 41 -11.68 -25.54 -14.97
N ARG A 42 -11.19 -26.36 -14.01
CA ARG A 42 -9.99 -27.18 -14.24
C ARG A 42 -10.22 -28.24 -15.30
N ALA A 43 -11.36 -28.92 -15.24
CA ALA A 43 -11.70 -29.93 -16.24
C ALA A 43 -11.78 -29.30 -17.64
N ALA A 44 -12.44 -28.15 -17.78
CA ALA A 44 -12.51 -27.41 -19.04
C ALA A 44 -11.11 -26.98 -19.55
N ALA A 45 -10.23 -26.50 -18.67
CA ALA A 45 -8.88 -26.11 -19.03
C ALA A 45 -8.01 -27.29 -19.51
N VAL A 46 -8.11 -28.44 -18.85
CA VAL A 46 -7.36 -29.64 -19.25
C VAL A 46 -7.91 -30.20 -20.56
N VAL A 47 -9.23 -30.23 -20.72
CA VAL A 47 -9.84 -30.69 -21.98
C VAL A 47 -9.48 -29.75 -23.12
N GLY A 48 -9.57 -28.42 -22.93
CA GLY A 48 -9.18 -27.43 -23.95
C GLY A 48 -7.73 -27.57 -24.39
N ALA A 49 -6.82 -27.82 -23.45
CA ALA A 49 -5.42 -28.08 -23.78
C ALA A 49 -5.18 -29.38 -24.58
N LEU A 50 -6.05 -30.40 -24.42
CA LEU A 50 -5.94 -31.67 -25.13
C LEU A 50 -6.57 -31.61 -26.53
N VAL A 51 -7.63 -30.82 -26.70
CA VAL A 51 -8.38 -30.72 -27.97
C VAL A 51 -8.04 -29.46 -28.79
N ASP A 52 -7.11 -28.63 -28.29
CA ASP A 52 -6.71 -27.34 -28.87
C ASP A 52 -7.90 -26.38 -29.12
N GLU A 53 -8.86 -26.38 -28.20
CA GLU A 53 -9.99 -25.45 -28.18
C GLU A 53 -9.93 -24.55 -26.94
N ASP A 54 -10.53 -23.35 -27.07
CA ASP A 54 -10.61 -22.41 -25.96
C ASP A 54 -11.42 -23.00 -24.78
N PRO A 55 -10.82 -23.13 -23.57
CA PRO A 55 -11.51 -23.59 -22.37
C PRO A 55 -12.80 -22.82 -22.03
N PHE A 56 -12.95 -21.58 -22.49
CA PHE A 56 -14.15 -20.78 -22.26
C PHE A 56 -15.39 -21.31 -22.97
N HIS A 57 -15.22 -22.09 -24.04
CA HIS A 57 -16.32 -22.71 -24.79
C HIS A 57 -16.60 -24.17 -24.40
N ILE A 58 -15.81 -24.71 -23.47
CA ILE A 58 -15.88 -26.12 -23.07
C ILE A 58 -16.62 -26.24 -21.74
N SER A 59 -17.63 -27.13 -21.71
CA SER A 59 -18.34 -27.50 -20.49
C SER A 59 -18.14 -28.98 -20.22
N VAL A 60 -17.52 -29.30 -19.08
CA VAL A 60 -17.29 -30.67 -18.61
C VAL A 60 -18.24 -30.97 -17.46
N PRO A 61 -19.18 -31.92 -17.62
CA PRO A 61 -20.05 -32.36 -16.53
C PRO A 61 -19.25 -32.98 -15.37
N ILE A 62 -19.66 -32.68 -14.13
CA ILE A 62 -18.98 -33.18 -12.93
C ILE A 62 -19.99 -33.82 -11.98
N THR A 63 -19.62 -34.99 -11.45
CA THR A 63 -20.37 -35.67 -10.40
C THR A 63 -19.47 -36.09 -9.23
N GLY A 64 -20.03 -36.71 -8.20
CA GLY A 64 -19.32 -37.07 -6.97
C GLY A 64 -19.30 -35.91 -5.96
N GLY A 65 -18.18 -35.73 -5.27
CA GLY A 65 -17.96 -34.63 -4.34
C GLY A 65 -17.32 -33.40 -5.00
N THR A 66 -17.09 -32.37 -4.20
CA THR A 66 -16.49 -31.10 -4.65
C THR A 66 -15.00 -31.00 -4.37
N SER A 67 -14.43 -31.95 -3.62
CA SER A 67 -12.99 -32.02 -3.34
C SER A 67 -12.25 -32.65 -4.52
N SER A 68 -10.93 -32.41 -4.62
CA SER A 68 -10.16 -32.95 -5.73
C SER A 68 -10.14 -34.48 -5.74
N SER A 69 -10.17 -35.16 -4.60
CA SER A 69 -10.20 -36.63 -4.53
C SER A 69 -11.59 -37.24 -4.74
N ALA A 70 -12.67 -36.49 -4.45
CA ALA A 70 -14.04 -36.97 -4.60
C ALA A 70 -14.73 -36.50 -5.89
N CYS A 71 -14.13 -35.58 -6.64
CA CYS A 71 -14.66 -35.10 -7.91
C CYS A 71 -14.47 -36.12 -9.03
N VAL A 72 -15.53 -36.36 -9.81
CA VAL A 72 -15.54 -37.25 -10.97
C VAL A 72 -15.97 -36.46 -12.21
N PRO A 73 -15.04 -36.06 -13.09
CA PRO A 73 -15.38 -35.46 -14.37
C PRO A 73 -15.92 -36.52 -15.33
N LEU A 74 -17.10 -36.29 -15.90
CA LEU A 74 -17.74 -37.19 -16.86
C LEU A 74 -17.27 -36.83 -18.27
N VAL A 75 -16.07 -37.31 -18.62
CA VAL A 75 -15.44 -37.05 -19.92
C VAL A 75 -16.27 -37.64 -21.06
N SER A 76 -17.00 -38.73 -20.81
CA SER A 76 -17.89 -39.37 -21.79
C SER A 76 -19.06 -38.48 -22.26
N GLN A 77 -19.36 -37.41 -21.52
CA GLN A 77 -20.50 -36.52 -21.78
C GLN A 77 -20.08 -35.14 -22.34
N VAL A 78 -18.79 -34.96 -22.62
CA VAL A 78 -18.25 -33.72 -23.20
C VAL A 78 -18.69 -33.60 -24.67
N ARG A 79 -19.21 -32.43 -25.07
CA ARG A 79 -19.82 -32.19 -26.39
C ARG A 79 -18.84 -31.71 -27.48
N VAL A 80 -17.53 -31.87 -27.27
CA VAL A 80 -16.51 -31.45 -28.25
C VAL A 80 -16.48 -32.46 -29.40
N GLN A 81 -16.36 -31.99 -30.65
CA GLN A 81 -16.52 -32.80 -31.87
C GLN A 81 -15.40 -33.85 -32.10
N SER A 82 -14.35 -33.87 -31.29
CA SER A 82 -13.27 -34.87 -31.31
C SER A 82 -13.43 -35.90 -30.18
N THR A 83 -13.49 -37.18 -30.53
CA THR A 83 -13.65 -38.27 -29.56
C THR A 83 -12.34 -38.46 -28.78
N LEU A 84 -12.28 -37.96 -27.54
CA LEU A 84 -11.15 -38.21 -26.63
C LEU A 84 -10.90 -39.72 -26.49
N THR A 85 -9.64 -40.14 -26.62
CA THR A 85 -9.25 -41.55 -26.42
C THR A 85 -9.39 -41.96 -24.96
N LYS A 86 -9.53 -43.27 -24.68
CA LYS A 86 -9.59 -43.78 -23.29
C LYS A 86 -8.37 -43.39 -22.45
N LEU A 87 -7.21 -43.21 -23.07
CA LEU A 87 -5.97 -42.82 -22.41
C LEU A 87 -5.99 -41.34 -21.99
N GLU A 88 -6.53 -40.47 -22.86
CA GLU A 88 -6.72 -39.04 -22.59
C GLU A 88 -7.81 -38.81 -21.52
N ALA A 89 -8.88 -39.59 -21.54
CA ALA A 89 -9.91 -39.54 -20.49
C ALA A 89 -9.33 -39.85 -19.09
N GLY A 90 -8.45 -40.85 -18.99
CA GLY A 90 -7.72 -41.15 -17.76
C GLY A 90 -6.77 -40.03 -17.33
N ALA A 91 -6.12 -39.37 -18.29
CA ALA A 91 -5.26 -38.22 -18.02
C ALA A 91 -6.05 -37.01 -17.49
N VAL A 92 -7.25 -36.74 -18.03
CA VAL A 92 -8.14 -35.67 -17.53
C VAL A 92 -8.55 -35.94 -16.09
N VAL A 93 -9.00 -37.14 -15.77
CA VAL A 93 -9.39 -37.52 -14.40
C VAL A 93 -8.19 -37.35 -13.45
N SER A 94 -7.02 -37.89 -13.80
CA SER A 94 -5.82 -37.79 -12.98
C SER A 94 -5.37 -36.34 -12.78
N ALA A 95 -5.42 -35.51 -13.83
CA ALA A 95 -5.05 -34.10 -13.74
C ALA A 95 -5.99 -33.29 -12.84
N VAL A 96 -7.31 -33.51 -12.95
CA VAL A 96 -8.31 -32.82 -12.11
C VAL A 96 -8.16 -33.22 -10.64
N GLN A 97 -7.90 -34.50 -10.36
CA GLN A 97 -7.78 -35.03 -9.00
C GLN A 97 -6.41 -34.73 -8.36
N ALA A 98 -5.31 -34.76 -9.12
CA ALA A 98 -3.95 -34.49 -8.63
C ALA A 98 -3.64 -32.99 -8.49
N ALA A 99 -4.39 -32.11 -9.17
CA ALA A 99 -4.21 -30.66 -9.10
C ALA A 99 -4.30 -30.10 -7.67
N GLY A 100 -5.08 -30.73 -6.77
CA GLY A 100 -5.16 -30.32 -5.36
C GLY A 100 -3.79 -30.34 -4.65
N GLY A 101 -2.98 -31.38 -4.90
CA GLY A 101 -1.63 -31.51 -4.35
C GLY A 101 -0.57 -30.65 -5.04
N ARG A 102 -0.68 -30.48 -6.37
CA ARG A 102 0.22 -29.60 -7.15
C ARG A 102 0.02 -28.12 -6.82
N LEU A 103 -1.23 -27.70 -6.57
CA LEU A 103 -1.56 -26.33 -6.13
C LEU A 103 -1.15 -26.05 -4.70
N ALA A 104 -1.16 -27.05 -3.81
CA ALA A 104 -0.57 -26.92 -2.48
C ALA A 104 0.95 -26.66 -2.53
N ARG A 105 1.65 -27.22 -3.54
CA ARG A 105 3.07 -26.96 -3.78
C ARG A 105 3.32 -25.61 -4.47
N LEU A 106 2.51 -25.21 -5.46
CA LEU A 106 2.61 -23.90 -6.12
C LEU A 106 2.17 -22.72 -5.23
N ARG A 107 1.37 -22.97 -4.17
CA ARG A 107 1.10 -21.98 -3.11
C ARG A 107 2.35 -21.56 -2.34
N ALA A 108 3.42 -22.38 -2.34
CA ALA A 108 4.71 -22.00 -1.77
C ALA A 108 5.46 -20.95 -2.62
N GLU A 109 5.04 -20.72 -3.87
CA GLU A 109 5.71 -19.85 -4.85
C GLU A 109 4.90 -18.60 -5.24
N ASN A 110 3.98 -18.11 -4.38
CA ASN A 110 3.28 -16.82 -4.55
C ASN A 110 2.43 -16.63 -5.83
N SER A 111 2.04 -17.67 -6.56
CA SER A 111 1.09 -17.56 -7.68
C SER A 111 -0.33 -17.95 -7.26
N LEU A 112 -1.26 -16.98 -7.21
CA LEU A 112 -2.64 -17.19 -6.75
C LEU A 112 -3.50 -17.97 -7.77
N PRO A 113 -4.24 -19.01 -7.33
CA PRO A 113 -5.33 -19.65 -8.10
C PRO A 113 -6.66 -18.86 -8.08
N ALA A 114 -6.70 -17.66 -7.49
CA ALA A 114 -7.94 -16.96 -7.13
C ALA A 114 -8.78 -16.50 -8.34
N MET A 115 -8.14 -16.16 -9.47
CA MET A 115 -8.86 -15.64 -10.64
C MET A 115 -9.76 -16.71 -11.31
N GLY A 116 -9.28 -17.96 -11.42
CA GLY A 116 -10.08 -19.04 -12.02
C GLY A 116 -11.30 -19.44 -11.17
N VAL A 117 -11.15 -19.41 -9.84
CA VAL A 117 -12.26 -19.65 -8.91
C VAL A 117 -13.28 -18.53 -8.96
N ALA A 118 -12.82 -17.27 -8.97
CA ALA A 118 -13.69 -16.10 -9.08
C ALA A 118 -14.48 -16.09 -10.39
N TYR A 119 -13.83 -16.42 -11.51
CA TYR A 119 -14.49 -16.53 -12.82
C TYR A 119 -15.58 -17.62 -12.82
N ALA A 120 -15.25 -18.82 -12.36
CA ALA A 120 -16.21 -19.93 -12.36
C ALA A 120 -17.38 -19.69 -11.40
N ALA A 121 -17.14 -19.02 -10.27
CA ALA A 121 -18.19 -18.55 -9.37
C ALA A 121 -19.09 -17.48 -10.03
N ALA A 122 -18.50 -16.51 -10.74
CA ALA A 122 -19.24 -15.49 -11.48
C ALA A 122 -20.12 -16.12 -12.56
N ARG A 123 -19.57 -17.03 -13.38
CA ARG A 123 -20.33 -17.75 -14.43
C ARG A 123 -21.53 -18.51 -13.85
N PHE A 124 -21.34 -19.22 -12.74
CA PHE A 124 -22.43 -19.94 -12.08
C PHE A 124 -23.50 -18.96 -11.55
N THR A 125 -23.07 -17.82 -11.02
CA THR A 125 -23.96 -16.77 -10.51
C THR A 125 -24.80 -16.15 -11.63
N ASP A 126 -24.19 -15.87 -12.79
CA ASP A 126 -24.90 -15.35 -13.97
C ASP A 126 -25.96 -16.34 -14.46
N ASN A 127 -25.64 -17.63 -14.51
CA ASN A 127 -26.58 -18.68 -14.88
C ASN A 127 -27.77 -18.78 -13.91
N VAL A 128 -27.52 -18.63 -12.60
CA VAL A 128 -28.57 -18.55 -11.58
C VAL A 128 -29.43 -17.30 -11.75
N MET A 129 -28.83 -16.15 -12.04
CA MET A 129 -29.53 -14.89 -12.29
C MET A 129 -30.46 -15.00 -13.50
N ASN A 130 -29.97 -15.57 -14.61
CA ASN A 130 -30.74 -15.80 -15.83
C ASN A 130 -31.95 -16.73 -15.58
N ALA A 131 -31.75 -17.81 -14.82
CA ALA A 131 -32.82 -18.71 -14.41
C ALA A 131 -33.90 -18.04 -13.54
N LEU A 132 -33.50 -17.08 -12.70
CA LEU A 132 -34.43 -16.28 -11.88
C LEU A 132 -35.21 -15.25 -12.71
N LEU A 133 -34.56 -14.65 -13.72
CA LEU A 133 -35.20 -13.72 -14.65
C LEU A 133 -36.26 -14.42 -15.52
N GLY A 134 -36.20 -15.74 -15.65
CA GLY A 134 -37.22 -16.56 -16.32
C GLY A 134 -36.78 -17.09 -17.68
N GLU A 135 -35.48 -17.10 -17.97
CA GLU A 135 -34.95 -17.85 -19.10
C GLU A 135 -35.25 -19.35 -18.94
N ALA A 136 -35.67 -20.00 -20.03
CA ALA A 136 -36.05 -21.39 -20.01
C ALA A 136 -34.81 -22.30 -19.93
N SER A 137 -34.79 -23.18 -18.92
CA SER A 137 -33.93 -24.38 -18.84
C SER A 137 -32.41 -24.14 -18.77
N VAL A 138 -31.95 -23.30 -17.84
CA VAL A 138 -30.53 -23.21 -17.48
C VAL A 138 -30.10 -24.48 -16.74
N ARG A 139 -29.13 -25.23 -17.30
CA ARG A 139 -28.60 -26.47 -16.73
C ARG A 139 -27.18 -26.28 -16.23
N GLU A 140 -26.95 -26.62 -14.97
CA GLU A 140 -25.64 -26.54 -14.33
C GLU A 140 -25.37 -27.77 -13.47
N HIS A 141 -24.13 -27.99 -13.04
CA HIS A 141 -23.82 -29.02 -12.04
C HIS A 141 -23.61 -28.38 -10.68
N ALA A 142 -24.30 -28.88 -9.66
CA ALA A 142 -24.24 -28.36 -8.31
C ALA A 142 -24.23 -29.49 -7.28
N PHE A 143 -23.55 -29.28 -6.16
CA PHE A 143 -23.61 -30.17 -5.00
C PHE A 143 -24.88 -29.87 -4.21
N VAL A 144 -25.82 -30.81 -4.25
CA VAL A 144 -27.20 -30.65 -3.76
C VAL A 144 -27.68 -31.93 -3.08
N ALA A 145 -28.75 -31.82 -2.30
CA ALA A 145 -29.44 -32.99 -1.77
C ALA A 145 -30.08 -33.78 -2.93
N CYS A 146 -29.83 -35.08 -2.99
CA CYS A 146 -30.37 -35.94 -4.04
C CYS A 146 -30.39 -37.42 -3.65
N ASP A 147 -31.34 -38.17 -4.21
CA ASP A 147 -31.46 -39.63 -4.03
C ASP A 147 -30.94 -40.43 -5.24
N LEU A 148 -29.98 -39.86 -5.98
CA LEU A 148 -29.45 -40.47 -7.21
C LEU A 148 -28.61 -41.73 -6.95
N VAL A 149 -27.99 -41.84 -5.78
CA VAL A 149 -27.20 -43.00 -5.35
C VAL A 149 -27.72 -43.45 -3.99
N SER A 150 -28.16 -44.70 -3.89
CA SER A 150 -28.66 -45.26 -2.64
C SER A 150 -27.63 -45.14 -1.52
N GLY A 151 -28.02 -44.49 -0.42
CA GLY A 151 -27.17 -44.32 0.77
C GLY A 151 -26.30 -43.07 0.79
N VAL A 152 -26.37 -42.18 -0.21
CA VAL A 152 -25.63 -40.90 -0.22
C VAL A 152 -26.60 -39.74 -0.44
N PRO A 153 -26.97 -38.97 0.61
CA PRO A 153 -28.02 -37.96 0.53
C PRO A 153 -27.62 -36.66 -0.19
N TYR A 154 -26.32 -36.43 -0.42
CA TYR A 154 -25.82 -35.26 -1.14
C TYR A 154 -24.79 -35.65 -2.20
N LEU A 155 -24.93 -35.11 -3.41
CA LEU A 155 -24.00 -35.37 -4.51
C LEU A 155 -23.93 -34.16 -5.45
N THR A 156 -22.82 -34.04 -6.18
CA THR A 156 -22.75 -33.16 -7.35
C THR A 156 -23.55 -33.80 -8.48
N ALA A 157 -24.62 -33.13 -8.89
CA ALA A 157 -25.56 -33.62 -9.89
C ALA A 157 -25.94 -32.52 -10.88
N PRO A 158 -26.36 -32.88 -12.10
CA PRO A 158 -26.96 -31.93 -13.02
C PRO A 158 -28.27 -31.41 -12.42
N VAL A 159 -28.41 -30.09 -12.41
CA VAL A 159 -29.60 -29.39 -11.91
C VAL A 159 -30.14 -28.46 -12.99
N GLU A 160 -31.46 -28.44 -13.12
CA GLU A 160 -32.18 -27.44 -13.88
C GLU A 160 -32.60 -26.31 -12.93
N LEU A 161 -32.09 -25.11 -13.19
CA LEU A 161 -32.35 -23.92 -12.39
C LEU A 161 -33.65 -23.26 -12.86
N HIS A 162 -34.54 -22.95 -11.93
CA HIS A 162 -35.79 -22.22 -12.20
C HIS A 162 -36.13 -21.28 -11.03
N ARG A 163 -37.14 -20.41 -11.21
CA ARG A 163 -37.57 -19.45 -10.16
C ARG A 163 -37.90 -20.09 -8.79
N GLY A 164 -38.29 -21.35 -8.79
CA GLY A 164 -38.68 -22.10 -7.59
C GLY A 164 -37.54 -22.78 -6.86
N GLY A 165 -36.34 -22.86 -7.45
CA GLY A 165 -35.23 -23.66 -6.93
C GLY A 165 -34.45 -24.39 -8.03
N ALA A 166 -33.58 -25.29 -7.62
CA ALA A 166 -32.90 -26.24 -8.48
C ALA A 166 -33.67 -27.57 -8.48
N ARG A 167 -33.92 -28.12 -9.68
CA ARG A 167 -34.48 -29.47 -9.87
C ARG A 167 -33.36 -30.43 -10.30
N VAL A 168 -33.14 -31.49 -9.52
CA VAL A 168 -32.13 -32.51 -9.84
C VAL A 168 -32.53 -33.32 -11.06
N LEU A 169 -31.58 -33.56 -11.96
CA LEU A 169 -31.69 -34.37 -13.18
C LEU A 169 -30.90 -35.68 -13.02
N PRO A 170 -31.23 -36.74 -13.80
CA PRO A 170 -30.45 -37.97 -13.80
C PRO A 170 -29.04 -37.76 -14.40
N LEU A 171 -28.05 -38.50 -13.90
CA LEU A 171 -26.61 -38.38 -14.24
C LEU A 171 -26.24 -38.73 -15.70
N GLY A 172 -27.18 -39.23 -16.50
CA GLY A 172 -26.92 -39.64 -17.89
C GLY A 172 -26.09 -40.93 -18.01
N PRO A 173 -25.76 -41.37 -19.24
CA PRO A 173 -24.96 -42.57 -19.48
C PRO A 173 -23.52 -42.36 -19.00
N MET A 174 -22.94 -43.36 -18.33
CA MET A 174 -21.57 -43.34 -17.81
C MET A 174 -20.84 -44.62 -18.23
N THR A 175 -19.52 -44.53 -18.38
CA THR A 175 -18.63 -45.66 -18.64
C THR A 175 -18.37 -46.48 -17.37
N GLY A 176 -17.97 -47.75 -17.51
CA GLY A 176 -17.66 -48.61 -16.35
C GLY A 176 -16.60 -48.02 -15.41
N THR A 177 -15.60 -47.33 -15.98
CA THR A 177 -14.57 -46.60 -15.24
C THR A 177 -15.12 -45.40 -14.47
N GLU A 178 -16.03 -44.61 -15.07
CA GLU A 178 -16.70 -43.49 -14.38
C GLU A 178 -17.60 -44.01 -13.25
N CYS A 179 -18.26 -45.15 -13.44
CA CYS A 179 -19.04 -45.79 -12.37
C CYS A 179 -18.17 -46.25 -11.20
N GLU A 180 -16.98 -46.80 -11.46
CA GLU A 180 -16.03 -47.18 -10.40
C GLU A 180 -15.51 -45.96 -9.63
N LEU A 181 -15.15 -44.89 -10.35
CA LEU A 181 -14.74 -43.62 -9.75
C LEU A 181 -15.85 -43.01 -8.91
N LEU A 182 -17.10 -43.04 -9.39
CA LEU A 182 -18.25 -42.56 -8.63
C LEU A 182 -18.46 -43.37 -7.34
N ARG A 183 -18.34 -44.70 -7.37
CA ARG A 183 -18.41 -45.52 -6.15
C ARG A 183 -17.31 -45.18 -5.15
N ALA A 184 -16.09 -44.91 -5.62
CA ALA A 184 -14.99 -44.47 -4.77
C ALA A 184 -15.25 -43.08 -4.17
N ALA A 185 -15.74 -42.14 -4.99
CA ALA A 185 -16.11 -40.79 -4.58
C ALA A 185 -17.24 -40.78 -3.54
N CYS A 186 -18.27 -41.62 -3.71
CA CYS A 186 -19.39 -41.74 -2.78
C CYS A 186 -18.91 -42.13 -1.37
N ARG A 187 -17.90 -42.98 -1.22
CA ARG A 187 -17.32 -43.31 0.09
C ARG A 187 -16.64 -42.12 0.76
N LEU A 188 -15.97 -41.27 -0.02
CA LEU A 188 -15.34 -40.05 0.48
C LEU A 188 -16.38 -38.99 0.85
N VAL A 189 -17.40 -38.80 0.01
CA VAL A 189 -18.52 -37.90 0.29
C VAL A 189 -19.25 -38.34 1.55
N GLN A 190 -19.51 -39.63 1.73
CA GLN A 190 -20.16 -40.13 2.94
C GLN A 190 -19.35 -39.78 4.20
N ARG A 191 -18.03 -39.96 4.16
CA ARG A 191 -17.16 -39.57 5.28
C ARG A 191 -17.24 -38.07 5.59
N ASP A 192 -17.29 -37.22 4.56
CA ASP A 192 -17.45 -35.77 4.74
C ASP A 192 -18.83 -35.42 5.32
N LEU A 193 -19.87 -36.17 4.95
CA LEU A 193 -21.23 -36.01 5.47
C LEU A 193 -21.37 -36.47 6.92
N ASP A 194 -20.67 -37.55 7.31
CA ASP A 194 -20.65 -38.01 8.69
C ASP A 194 -20.07 -36.91 9.61
N VAL A 195 -18.96 -36.28 9.20
CA VAL A 195 -18.38 -35.11 9.91
C VAL A 195 -19.36 -33.93 9.93
N ALA A 196 -20.09 -33.69 8.85
CA ALA A 196 -21.09 -32.63 8.81
C ALA A 196 -22.24 -32.89 9.80
N ASN A 197 -22.68 -34.14 9.92
CA ASN A 197 -23.73 -34.53 10.87
C ASN A 197 -23.26 -34.34 12.32
N ASP A 198 -22.02 -34.71 12.67
CA ASP A 198 -21.46 -34.45 13.99
C ASP A 198 -21.48 -32.94 14.34
N VAL A 199 -21.16 -32.09 13.35
CA VAL A 199 -21.19 -30.63 13.49
C VAL A 199 -22.63 -30.12 13.65
N ILE A 200 -23.58 -30.66 12.90
CA ILE A 200 -25.00 -30.32 13.01
C ILE A 200 -25.52 -30.67 14.41
N GLU A 201 -25.20 -31.87 14.90
CA GLU A 201 -25.57 -32.31 16.25
C GLU A 201 -24.96 -31.39 17.32
N THR A 202 -23.69 -31.01 17.16
CA THR A 202 -23.00 -30.10 18.09
C THR A 202 -23.60 -28.69 18.09
N LEU A 203 -23.88 -28.14 16.92
CA LEU A 203 -24.35 -26.76 16.77
C LEU A 203 -25.81 -26.59 17.14
N PHE A 204 -26.64 -27.60 16.88
CA PHE A 204 -28.08 -27.44 16.92
C PHE A 204 -28.80 -28.40 17.88
N GLY A 205 -28.12 -29.41 18.43
CA GLY A 205 -28.68 -30.36 19.39
C GLY A 205 -29.85 -31.21 18.87
N SER A 206 -30.32 -32.15 19.70
CA SER A 206 -31.39 -33.10 19.40
C SER A 206 -32.82 -32.58 19.68
N GLN A 207 -33.04 -31.27 19.64
CA GLN A 207 -34.38 -30.69 19.85
C GLN A 207 -35.09 -30.40 18.52
N ASP A 208 -36.35 -30.84 18.43
CA ASP A 208 -37.24 -30.64 17.28
C ASP A 208 -37.52 -29.15 17.01
N PRO A 209 -37.77 -28.77 15.73
CA PRO A 209 -37.96 -27.39 15.33
C PRO A 209 -39.23 -26.76 15.94
N CYS A 210 -39.04 -25.61 16.60
CA CYS A 210 -40.10 -24.78 17.17
C CYS A 210 -40.97 -24.15 16.04
N PRO A 211 -42.31 -24.07 16.18
CA PRO A 211 -43.18 -23.60 15.09
C PRO A 211 -43.07 -22.08 14.81
N ALA A 212 -43.13 -21.80 13.51
CA ALA A 212 -42.91 -20.55 12.77
C ALA A 212 -43.51 -19.22 13.27
N SER A 213 -42.85 -18.12 12.85
CA SER A 213 -43.46 -16.81 12.56
C SER A 213 -42.98 -16.28 11.17
N PRO A 214 -43.65 -15.27 10.57
CA PRO A 214 -43.84 -15.20 9.12
C PRO A 214 -42.66 -14.65 8.29
N VAL A 215 -42.59 -15.20 7.07
CA VAL A 215 -41.59 -15.05 6.00
C VAL A 215 -41.60 -13.65 5.35
N PRO A 216 -40.44 -13.04 5.01
CA PRO A 216 -40.39 -11.87 4.13
C PRO A 216 -40.60 -12.26 2.64
N PRO A 217 -41.13 -11.35 1.80
CA PRO A 217 -41.70 -11.70 0.51
C PRO A 217 -40.68 -12.24 -0.51
N ALA A 218 -41.18 -13.07 -1.43
CA ALA A 218 -40.47 -13.68 -2.54
C ALA A 218 -39.79 -12.62 -3.42
N GLY A 219 -38.46 -12.60 -3.45
CA GLY A 219 -37.69 -11.72 -4.33
C GLY A 219 -36.20 -11.58 -3.99
N THR A 220 -35.76 -11.96 -2.79
CA THR A 220 -34.36 -11.74 -2.38
C THR A 220 -33.45 -12.93 -2.74
N LEU A 221 -32.58 -12.73 -3.72
CA LEU A 221 -31.37 -13.55 -3.89
C LEU A 221 -30.40 -13.16 -2.76
N ILE A 222 -30.22 -14.02 -1.75
CA ILE A 222 -29.17 -13.84 -0.75
C ILE A 222 -27.95 -14.65 -1.20
N ILE A 223 -27.00 -13.99 -1.86
CA ILE A 223 -25.67 -14.58 -2.09
C ILE A 223 -24.95 -14.60 -0.74
N ILE A 224 -25.15 -15.68 0.01
CA ILE A 224 -24.41 -15.94 1.24
C ILE A 224 -23.04 -16.49 0.83
N LEU A 225 -22.08 -15.59 0.59
CA LEU A 225 -20.66 -15.90 0.42
C LEU A 225 -20.04 -16.15 1.81
N THR A 226 -20.60 -17.10 2.56
CA THR A 226 -20.11 -17.42 3.91
C THR A 226 -18.95 -18.39 3.79
N ILE A 227 -17.74 -17.83 3.79
CA ILE A 227 -16.53 -18.53 4.24
C ILE A 227 -16.81 -18.98 5.68
N PHE A 228 -17.29 -20.21 5.85
CA PHE A 228 -17.22 -20.91 7.13
C PHE A 228 -15.74 -21.17 7.41
N ALA A 229 -15.07 -20.15 7.95
CA ALA A 229 -13.79 -20.28 8.61
C ALA A 229 -14.07 -20.90 9.98
N ASN A 230 -14.21 -22.23 10.02
CA ASN A 230 -14.03 -23.04 11.21
C ASN A 230 -14.18 -24.53 10.86
N LEU A 231 -13.11 -25.12 10.32
CA LEU A 231 -12.71 -26.50 10.63
C LEU A 231 -11.30 -26.69 10.07
N ALA A 232 -10.41 -27.09 10.97
CA ALA A 232 -8.96 -27.23 10.81
C ALA A 232 -8.19 -25.90 10.71
N SER A 233 -7.67 -25.49 11.87
CA SER A 233 -6.37 -24.83 12.01
C SER A 233 -5.42 -25.27 10.89
N THR A 234 -4.65 -24.33 10.33
CA THR A 234 -3.64 -24.52 9.26
C THR A 234 -4.13 -24.40 7.80
N VAL A 235 -4.63 -23.23 7.35
CA VAL A 235 -4.38 -22.66 6.00
C VAL A 235 -4.78 -21.17 6.03
N VAL A 236 -3.79 -20.28 6.09
CA VAL A 236 -4.00 -18.82 6.04
C VAL A 236 -4.38 -18.40 4.62
N LEU A 237 -5.55 -17.77 4.47
CA LEU A 237 -5.99 -17.03 3.29
C LEU A 237 -5.20 -15.73 3.16
N SER A 238 -4.62 -15.53 1.98
CA SER A 238 -3.88 -14.35 1.55
C SER A 238 -4.81 -13.18 1.20
N SER A 239 -5.37 -12.50 2.21
CA SER A 239 -5.73 -11.08 2.06
C SER A 239 -4.78 -10.27 2.93
N MET A 240 -3.87 -9.51 2.31
CA MET A 240 -2.94 -8.69 3.09
C MET A 240 -3.75 -7.61 3.83
N ALA A 241 -3.62 -7.59 5.15
CA ALA A 241 -4.33 -6.67 6.02
C ALA A 241 -3.68 -5.29 5.98
N LYS A 242 -4.46 -4.21 6.05
CA LYS A 242 -3.93 -2.85 6.00
C LYS A 242 -3.38 -2.42 7.35
N THR A 243 -4.02 -2.87 8.43
CA THR A 243 -3.70 -2.48 9.81
C THR A 243 -3.66 -3.69 10.73
N GLY A 244 -2.51 -3.91 11.37
CA GLY A 244 -2.31 -4.98 12.35
C GLY A 244 -2.16 -4.44 13.77
N LEU A 245 -2.56 -5.23 14.77
CA LEU A 245 -2.23 -5.04 16.18
C LEU A 245 -1.41 -6.23 16.67
N LEU A 246 -0.18 -6.02 17.14
CA LEU A 246 0.63 -7.03 17.80
C LEU A 246 0.59 -6.83 19.31
N VAL A 247 0.06 -7.81 20.02
CA VAL A 247 0.08 -7.86 21.48
C VAL A 247 1.32 -8.64 21.91
N VAL A 248 2.22 -7.97 22.63
CA VAL A 248 3.52 -8.49 23.03
C VAL A 248 3.58 -8.63 24.54
N THR A 249 3.94 -9.81 25.02
CA THR A 249 4.28 -10.09 26.42
C THR A 249 5.79 -10.07 26.65
N ASN A 250 6.61 -10.35 25.62
CA ASN A 250 8.07 -10.24 25.70
C ASN A 250 8.63 -9.36 24.56
N PRO A 251 9.24 -8.20 24.87
CA PRO A 251 9.71 -7.22 23.89
C PRO A 251 10.82 -7.78 22.97
N SER A 252 11.60 -8.78 23.41
CA SER A 252 12.65 -9.42 22.62
C SER A 252 12.11 -10.27 21.46
N ARG A 253 10.80 -10.53 21.43
CA ARG A 253 10.14 -11.32 20.37
C ARG A 253 9.77 -10.48 19.15
N VAL A 254 9.76 -9.14 19.27
CA VAL A 254 9.34 -8.24 18.20
C VAL A 254 10.22 -8.42 16.95
N ALA A 255 11.55 -8.50 17.10
CA ALA A 255 12.48 -8.76 15.98
C ALA A 255 12.21 -10.08 15.23
N LYS A 256 11.79 -11.14 15.93
CA LYS A 256 11.56 -12.47 15.32
C LYS A 256 10.23 -12.54 14.58
N VAL A 257 9.24 -11.79 15.08
CA VAL A 257 7.86 -11.80 14.57
C VAL A 257 7.67 -10.84 13.39
N LEU A 258 8.40 -9.71 13.37
CA LEU A 258 8.31 -8.68 12.33
C LEU A 258 8.44 -9.20 10.87
N PRO A 259 9.38 -10.10 10.52
CA PRO A 259 9.50 -10.63 9.16
C PRO A 259 8.27 -11.44 8.70
N ASP A 260 7.62 -12.17 9.60
CA ASP A 260 6.41 -12.92 9.28
C ASP A 260 5.19 -12.00 9.22
N LEU A 261 5.13 -10.98 10.07
CA LEU A 261 4.11 -9.93 9.99
C LEU A 261 4.17 -9.16 8.66
N GLN A 262 5.37 -8.90 8.13
CA GLN A 262 5.56 -8.21 6.85
C GLN A 262 4.94 -8.96 5.65
N LYS A 263 4.77 -10.28 5.75
CA LYS A 263 4.08 -11.08 4.71
C LYS A 263 2.56 -10.89 4.74
N HIS A 264 2.02 -10.47 5.89
CA HIS A 264 0.58 -10.35 6.12
C HIS A 264 0.07 -8.91 6.17
N LEU A 265 0.96 -7.94 6.38
CA LEU A 265 0.62 -6.52 6.57
C LEU A 265 1.12 -5.65 5.43
N LEU A 266 0.26 -4.73 4.98
CA LEU A 266 0.59 -3.78 3.92
C LEU A 266 1.27 -2.52 4.45
N ASN A 267 0.70 -1.89 5.48
CA ASN A 267 1.02 -0.49 5.77
C ASN A 267 1.37 -0.18 7.23
N LYS A 268 0.54 -0.59 8.21
CA LYS A 268 0.66 -0.12 9.62
C LYS A 268 0.52 -1.24 10.65
N LEU A 269 1.36 -1.18 11.69
CA LEU A 269 1.38 -2.12 12.82
C LEU A 269 1.33 -1.35 14.15
N TYR A 270 0.26 -1.54 14.91
CA TYR A 270 0.19 -1.12 16.30
C TYR A 270 0.83 -2.20 17.19
N ILE A 271 1.64 -1.83 18.17
CA ILE A 271 2.22 -2.76 19.14
C ILE A 271 1.69 -2.38 20.52
N GLN A 272 1.01 -3.32 21.17
CA GLN A 272 0.59 -3.20 22.55
C GLN A 272 1.48 -4.08 23.43
N TYR A 273 2.28 -3.47 24.29
CA TYR A 273 3.06 -4.20 25.28
C TYR A 273 2.23 -4.42 26.55
N LEU A 274 2.16 -5.67 27.02
CA LEU A 274 1.46 -6.08 28.24
C LEU A 274 2.41 -6.93 29.11
N PRO A 275 3.14 -6.30 30.06
CA PRO A 275 4.09 -7.01 30.92
C PRO A 275 3.43 -7.91 31.97
N GLN A 276 2.15 -7.68 32.29
CA GLN A 276 1.37 -8.51 33.22
C GLN A 276 0.37 -9.35 32.42
N CYS A 277 0.25 -10.64 32.78
CA CYS A 277 -0.55 -11.63 32.05
C CYS A 277 -1.92 -11.09 31.60
N LEU A 278 -2.28 -11.39 30.34
CA LEU A 278 -3.61 -11.17 29.74
C LEU A 278 -4.78 -11.57 30.66
N SER A 279 -4.56 -12.50 31.59
CA SER A 279 -5.52 -12.89 32.63
C SER A 279 -6.04 -11.71 33.45
N ARG A 280 -5.23 -10.68 33.77
CA ARG A 280 -5.71 -9.49 34.52
C ARG A 280 -6.69 -8.61 33.72
N LEU A 281 -6.58 -8.57 32.40
CA LEU A 281 -7.53 -7.85 31.53
C LEU A 281 -8.84 -8.64 31.35
N LEU A 282 -8.77 -9.97 31.46
CA LEU A 282 -9.89 -10.88 31.23
C LEU A 282 -10.71 -11.16 32.50
N THR A 283 -10.09 -11.13 33.69
CA THR A 283 -10.73 -11.34 35.00
C THR A 283 -10.52 -10.13 35.93
N PRO A 284 -11.59 -9.48 36.42
CA PRO A 284 -11.47 -8.38 37.38
C PRO A 284 -11.17 -8.94 38.77
N THR A 285 -9.90 -9.14 39.10
CA THR A 285 -9.48 -9.43 40.49
C THR A 285 -8.90 -8.19 41.15
N THR A 286 -9.16 -8.06 42.45
CA THR A 286 -8.84 -6.97 43.36
C THR A 286 -7.41 -6.43 43.26
N PRO A 287 -7.20 -5.13 43.57
CA PRO A 287 -5.94 -4.44 43.37
C PRO A 287 -4.88 -4.95 44.34
N SER A 288 -3.72 -5.39 43.84
CA SER A 288 -2.54 -5.57 44.69
C SER A 288 -1.26 -5.08 44.01
N LEU A 289 -0.68 -4.09 44.69
CA LEU A 289 0.70 -3.60 44.73
C LEU A 289 1.36 -3.06 43.44
N SER A 290 1.62 -1.74 43.51
CA SER A 290 2.62 -0.96 42.77
C SER A 290 2.77 -1.28 41.29
N SER A 291 2.00 -0.57 40.44
CA SER A 291 2.37 -0.41 39.03
C SER A 291 3.75 0.27 38.94
N PRO A 292 4.74 -0.32 38.25
CA PRO A 292 6.02 0.36 38.03
C PRO A 292 5.78 1.67 37.28
N SER A 293 6.61 2.67 37.56
CA SER A 293 6.55 3.97 36.88
C SER A 293 6.68 3.77 35.35
N PRO A 294 5.92 4.52 34.53
CA PRO A 294 5.94 4.39 33.07
C PRO A 294 7.34 4.54 32.44
N THR A 295 8.22 5.27 33.11
CA THR A 295 9.64 5.53 32.79
C THR A 295 10.49 4.26 32.75
N VAL A 296 10.15 3.21 33.50
CA VAL A 296 10.85 1.91 33.50
C VAL A 296 10.76 1.23 32.12
N TYR A 297 9.71 1.52 31.34
CA TYR A 297 9.51 0.94 30.02
C TYR A 297 10.22 1.69 28.88
N SER A 298 10.89 2.82 29.16
CA SER A 298 11.61 3.63 28.17
C SER A 298 12.60 2.80 27.33
N LYS A 299 13.53 2.09 28.00
CA LYS A 299 14.52 1.22 27.34
C LYS A 299 13.85 0.13 26.49
N THR A 300 12.72 -0.41 26.97
CA THR A 300 11.96 -1.45 26.27
C THR A 300 11.30 -0.93 25.00
N VAL A 301 10.68 0.26 25.06
CA VAL A 301 10.07 0.95 23.92
C VAL A 301 11.12 1.30 22.87
N ILE A 302 12.27 1.82 23.30
CA ILE A 302 13.42 2.09 22.41
C ILE A 302 13.89 0.79 21.74
N GLY A 303 14.02 -0.30 22.51
CA GLY A 303 14.39 -1.62 21.98
C GLY A 303 13.43 -2.13 20.92
N MET A 304 12.11 -2.03 21.15
CA MET A 304 11.09 -2.45 20.18
C MET A 304 11.13 -1.62 18.89
N TYR A 305 11.29 -0.29 19.00
CA TYR A 305 11.47 0.57 17.84
C TYR A 305 12.78 0.26 17.10
N SER A 306 13.87 -0.03 17.82
CA SER A 306 15.16 -0.43 17.23
C SER A 306 15.05 -1.72 16.42
N GLN A 307 14.32 -2.70 16.95
CA GLN A 307 14.09 -3.99 16.29
C GLN A 307 13.19 -3.86 15.05
N SER A 308 12.40 -2.79 14.94
CA SER A 308 11.60 -2.50 13.74
C SER A 308 12.39 -1.81 12.61
N LEU A 309 13.64 -1.40 12.85
CA LEU A 309 14.47 -0.73 11.85
C LEU A 309 14.84 -1.69 10.70
N GLY A 310 14.41 -1.36 9.48
CA GLY A 310 14.70 -2.14 8.27
C GLY A 310 13.48 -2.81 7.64
N HIS A 311 12.33 -2.79 8.31
CA HIS A 311 11.06 -3.27 7.76
C HIS A 311 10.24 -2.11 7.16
N ASN A 312 9.59 -2.33 6.02
CA ASN A 312 8.75 -1.34 5.33
C ASN A 312 7.35 -1.18 5.98
N ILE A 313 7.26 -1.21 7.31
CA ILE A 313 5.99 -1.14 8.04
C ILE A 313 6.01 0.06 9.00
N ASP A 314 4.93 0.84 9.00
CA ASP A 314 4.73 1.93 9.94
C ASP A 314 4.36 1.38 11.33
N VAL A 315 5.35 1.33 12.25
CA VAL A 315 5.14 0.82 13.62
C VAL A 315 4.77 1.94 14.59
N ALA A 316 3.72 1.76 15.39
CA ALA A 316 3.32 2.65 16.47
C ALA A 316 3.10 1.86 17.76
N ILE A 317 3.79 2.21 18.85
CA ILE A 317 3.67 1.53 20.14
C ILE A 317 2.63 2.26 20.99
N LEU A 318 1.60 1.54 21.45
CA LEU A 318 0.50 2.07 22.24
C LEU A 318 0.92 2.17 23.72
N LEU A 319 0.92 3.40 24.26
CA LEU A 319 1.43 3.69 25.61
C LEU A 319 0.31 3.93 26.64
N ALA A 320 -0.93 4.16 26.20
CA ALA A 320 -2.08 4.42 27.07
C ALA A 320 -2.25 3.35 28.18
N CYS A 321 -2.26 2.06 27.80
CA CYS A 321 -2.39 0.96 28.76
C CYS A 321 -1.14 0.74 29.63
N LEU A 322 0.05 1.21 29.19
CA LEU A 322 1.27 1.16 30.00
C LEU A 322 1.27 2.22 31.11
N LYS A 323 0.66 3.39 30.85
CA LYS A 323 0.54 4.47 31.83
C LYS A 323 -0.64 4.28 32.78
N ASN A 324 -1.76 3.76 32.27
CA ASN A 324 -2.96 3.49 33.04
C ASN A 324 -3.33 2.00 32.93
N PRO A 325 -2.82 1.14 33.83
CA PRO A 325 -3.13 -0.30 33.82
C PRO A 325 -4.60 -0.61 34.13
N MET A 326 -5.42 0.40 34.45
CA MET A 326 -6.87 0.32 34.65
C MET A 326 -7.67 0.47 33.34
N LEU A 327 -7.03 0.88 32.22
CA LEU A 327 -7.70 0.95 30.92
C LEU A 327 -7.90 -0.46 30.37
N SER A 328 -9.14 -0.93 30.41
CA SER A 328 -9.54 -2.25 29.90
C SER A 328 -9.70 -2.29 28.38
N VAL A 329 -9.80 -1.13 27.72
CA VAL A 329 -10.11 -0.99 26.28
C VAL A 329 -8.99 -0.26 25.55
N ILE A 330 -8.50 -0.88 24.48
CA ILE A 330 -7.53 -0.32 23.53
C ILE A 330 -8.32 0.48 22.49
N HIS A 331 -8.09 1.80 22.49
CA HIS A 331 -8.66 2.71 21.50
C HIS A 331 -7.64 2.93 20.37
N THR A 332 -7.89 2.34 19.20
CA THR A 332 -7.15 2.68 17.98
C THR A 332 -7.99 3.58 17.08
N LYS A 333 -7.36 4.59 16.47
CA LYS A 333 -8.07 5.52 15.56
C LYS A 333 -8.51 4.83 14.25
N LYS A 334 -7.73 3.84 13.78
CA LYS A 334 -8.03 3.02 12.61
C LYS A 334 -8.59 1.65 13.02
N PRO A 335 -9.55 1.09 12.26
CA PRO A 335 -10.08 -0.24 12.56
C PRO A 335 -8.98 -1.29 12.35
N ILE A 336 -8.90 -2.24 13.28
CA ILE A 336 -7.87 -3.29 13.25
C ILE A 336 -8.37 -4.46 12.41
N ASP A 337 -7.60 -4.80 11.36
CA ASP A 337 -7.92 -5.90 10.45
C ASP A 337 -7.41 -7.23 10.98
N VAL A 338 -6.25 -7.25 11.66
CA VAL A 338 -5.62 -8.47 12.18
C VAL A 338 -4.98 -8.22 13.55
N VAL A 339 -5.20 -9.14 14.48
CA VAL A 339 -4.54 -9.14 15.80
C VAL A 339 -3.55 -10.30 15.87
N PHE A 340 -2.31 -10.01 16.23
CA PHE A 340 -1.24 -10.98 16.42
C PHE A 340 -0.91 -11.09 17.91
N PHE A 341 -0.77 -12.31 18.41
CA PHE A 341 -0.30 -12.58 19.77
C PHE A 341 1.05 -13.29 19.72
N ASP A 342 1.98 -12.86 20.58
CA ASP A 342 3.30 -13.49 20.74
C ASP A 342 3.28 -14.82 21.54
N ARG A 343 2.07 -15.29 21.88
CA ARG A 343 1.79 -16.56 22.58
C ARG A 343 0.55 -17.24 21.99
N VAL A 344 0.49 -18.55 22.18
CA VAL A 344 -0.70 -19.37 21.89
C VAL A 344 -1.74 -19.10 22.98
N LEU A 345 -2.90 -18.59 22.58
CA LEU A 345 -4.06 -18.35 23.46
C LEU A 345 -5.18 -19.31 23.10
N SER A 346 -6.05 -19.62 24.06
CA SER A 346 -7.26 -20.39 23.80
C SER A 346 -8.29 -19.54 23.01
N GLY A 347 -9.12 -20.18 22.20
CA GLY A 347 -10.13 -19.48 21.38
C GLY A 347 -11.11 -18.63 22.20
N ASP A 348 -11.37 -19.01 23.45
CA ASP A 348 -12.23 -18.26 24.38
C ASP A 348 -11.56 -16.99 24.91
N GLU A 349 -10.26 -17.04 25.22
CA GLU A 349 -9.47 -15.87 25.63
C GLU A 349 -9.32 -14.86 24.47
N MET A 350 -9.11 -15.36 23.24
CA MET A 350 -9.02 -14.55 22.04
C MET A 350 -10.33 -13.82 21.75
N ASN A 351 -11.46 -14.53 21.83
CA ASN A 351 -12.80 -13.94 21.66
C ASN A 351 -13.16 -12.97 22.78
N ALA A 352 -12.76 -13.26 24.02
CA ALA A 352 -12.96 -12.37 25.15
C ALA A 352 -12.14 -11.08 25.01
N PHE A 353 -10.91 -11.15 24.51
CA PHE A 353 -10.06 -9.98 24.23
C PHE A 353 -10.66 -9.11 23.11
N LEU A 354 -11.11 -9.71 22.00
CA LEU A 354 -11.76 -8.98 20.91
C LEU A 354 -13.02 -8.25 21.37
N LYS A 355 -13.84 -8.85 22.24
CA LYS A 355 -15.10 -8.26 22.73
C LYS A 355 -14.93 -7.25 23.85
N LYS A 356 -13.97 -7.45 24.76
CA LYS A 356 -13.80 -6.62 25.97
C LYS A 356 -12.70 -5.58 25.85
N CYS A 357 -11.65 -5.83 25.06
CA CYS A 357 -10.43 -5.03 25.08
C CYS A 357 -10.17 -4.23 23.81
N LEU A 358 -10.99 -4.36 22.75
CA LEU A 358 -10.81 -3.61 21.50
C LEU A 358 -12.08 -2.86 21.12
N ALA A 359 -11.97 -1.54 20.97
CA ALA A 359 -13.12 -0.69 20.61
C ALA A 359 -13.40 -0.66 19.10
N ASN A 360 -12.37 -0.71 18.25
CA ASN A 360 -12.46 -0.46 16.81
C ASN A 360 -11.94 -1.65 16.00
N VAL A 361 -12.79 -2.66 15.82
CA VAL A 361 -12.46 -3.93 15.13
C VAL A 361 -13.20 -4.01 13.80
N THR A 362 -12.51 -4.36 12.72
CA THR A 362 -13.15 -4.58 11.40
C THR A 362 -13.99 -5.87 11.43
N MET A 363 -15.16 -5.89 10.78
CA MET A 363 -15.98 -7.10 10.64
C MET A 363 -15.17 -8.21 9.95
N GLY A 364 -14.87 -9.30 10.67
CA GLY A 364 -14.01 -10.39 10.19
C GLY A 364 -12.54 -10.32 10.61
N CYS A 365 -12.21 -9.55 11.65
CA CYS A 365 -10.85 -9.45 12.20
C CYS A 365 -10.23 -10.83 12.48
N THR A 366 -9.07 -11.08 11.87
CA THR A 366 -8.36 -12.37 12.03
C THR A 366 -7.43 -12.30 13.22
N VAL A 367 -7.43 -13.33 14.07
CA VAL A 367 -6.50 -13.42 15.18
C VAL A 367 -5.49 -14.53 14.90
N VAL A 368 -4.20 -14.21 15.00
CA VAL A 368 -3.10 -15.13 14.73
C VAL A 368 -2.23 -15.23 15.97
N SER A 369 -2.13 -16.43 16.55
CA SER A 369 -1.13 -16.75 17.57
C SER A 369 0.14 -17.23 16.90
N LEU A 370 1.28 -16.65 17.27
CA LEU A 370 2.59 -17.05 16.75
C LEU A 370 3.32 -17.86 17.82
N ASP A 371 3.66 -19.11 17.49
CA ASP A 371 4.45 -19.98 18.36
C ASP A 371 5.93 -19.81 18.02
N THR A 372 6.66 -19.12 18.89
CA THR A 372 8.12 -19.00 18.80
C THR A 372 8.70 -19.56 20.10
N GLY A 373 9.09 -20.85 20.09
CA GLY A 373 9.60 -21.57 21.26
C GLY A 373 10.79 -20.91 21.97
N ASP A 374 10.72 -20.92 23.32
CA ASP A 374 11.70 -20.69 24.41
C ASP A 374 12.73 -19.52 24.29
N SER A 375 13.35 -18.93 25.32
CA SER A 375 13.23 -18.65 26.77
C SER A 375 14.18 -17.44 26.95
N GLU A 376 13.85 -16.29 27.55
CA GLU A 376 13.95 -15.96 28.97
C GLU A 376 13.41 -14.52 29.14
N SER A 377 12.90 -14.22 30.32
CA SER A 377 12.52 -12.87 30.75
C SER A 377 13.73 -12.13 31.29
N GLN A 378 14.18 -11.06 30.63
CA GLN A 378 14.97 -10.03 31.31
C GLN A 378 13.99 -9.10 32.02
N GLN A 379 14.07 -9.05 33.36
CA GLN A 379 13.40 -8.00 34.13
C GLN A 379 13.92 -6.63 33.64
N PRO A 380 13.05 -5.62 33.50
CA PRO A 380 13.51 -4.30 33.11
C PRO A 380 14.47 -3.77 34.18
N GLU A 381 15.72 -3.53 33.79
CA GLU A 381 16.70 -2.86 34.65
C GLU A 381 16.17 -1.47 35.03
N THR A 382 16.20 -1.17 36.33
CA THR A 382 15.81 0.10 36.91
C THR A 382 16.46 1.27 36.18
N ALA A 383 15.65 2.14 35.58
CA ALA A 383 16.13 3.39 34.99
C ALA A 383 16.46 4.39 36.12
N GLU A 384 17.63 5.01 36.04
CA GLU A 384 18.17 5.93 37.07
C GLU A 384 17.45 7.28 37.18
N ASP A 385 16.40 7.55 36.39
CA ASP A 385 15.77 8.88 36.34
C ASP A 385 14.23 8.82 36.22
N ASP A 386 13.59 8.67 37.40
CA ASP A 386 12.20 8.25 37.57
C ASP A 386 11.18 9.40 37.67
N LYS A 387 11.53 10.58 37.14
CA LYS A 387 10.68 11.78 37.27
C LYS A 387 9.65 11.85 36.14
N ILE A 388 8.38 11.96 36.55
CA ILE A 388 7.20 12.23 35.71
C ILE A 388 6.80 13.70 35.91
N PHE A 389 6.36 14.36 34.85
CA PHE A 389 6.05 15.79 34.85
C PHE A 389 4.63 16.05 34.36
N ASP A 390 3.99 17.09 34.88
CA ASP A 390 2.61 17.42 34.49
C ASP A 390 2.55 18.07 33.11
N ASN A 391 3.51 18.97 32.84
CA ASN A 391 3.61 19.70 31.57
C ASN A 391 4.99 19.48 30.91
N VAL A 392 4.99 18.81 29.75
CA VAL A 392 6.20 18.47 28.99
C VAL A 392 6.25 19.27 27.69
N VAL A 393 7.43 19.80 27.34
CA VAL A 393 7.66 20.47 26.07
C VAL A 393 8.78 19.82 25.27
N LEU A 394 8.61 19.78 23.94
CA LEU A 394 9.65 19.35 23.00
C LEU A 394 9.54 20.12 21.69
N GLY A 395 10.65 20.24 20.98
CA GLY A 395 10.71 20.97 19.72
C GLY A 395 11.55 20.23 18.68
N GLY A 396 11.17 20.34 17.41
CA GLY A 396 11.87 19.63 16.35
C GLY A 396 11.36 19.96 14.95
N THR A 397 12.00 19.34 13.94
CA THR A 397 11.57 19.46 12.56
C THR A 397 10.44 18.52 12.21
N PHE A 398 10.40 17.30 12.78
CA PHE A 398 9.29 16.36 12.57
C PHE A 398 8.90 16.14 11.09
N ASP A 399 9.88 16.27 10.19
CA ASP A 399 9.67 16.00 8.76
C ASP A 399 9.63 14.48 8.56
N ARG A 400 8.56 14.00 7.91
CA ARG A 400 8.29 12.57 7.64
C ARG A 400 8.60 11.67 8.85
N LEU A 401 7.68 11.59 9.81
CA LEU A 401 7.87 10.90 11.09
C LEU A 401 8.52 9.51 10.95
N HIS A 402 9.82 9.43 11.29
CA HIS A 402 10.60 8.21 11.31
C HIS A 402 10.76 7.66 12.73
N THR A 403 11.34 6.47 12.87
CA THR A 403 11.56 5.78 14.15
C THR A 403 12.24 6.66 15.20
N GLY A 404 13.27 7.42 14.83
CA GLY A 404 13.88 8.43 15.71
C GLY A 404 12.91 9.47 16.30
N HIS A 405 12.04 10.08 15.49
CA HIS A 405 10.99 10.98 15.99
C HIS A 405 9.97 10.25 16.87
N LYS A 406 9.59 9.02 16.49
CA LYS A 406 8.63 8.22 17.28
C LYS A 406 9.18 7.87 18.65
N ILE A 407 10.46 7.52 18.75
CA ILE A 407 11.15 7.28 20.02
C ILE A 407 11.11 8.53 20.89
N LEU A 408 11.47 9.70 20.32
CA LEU A 408 11.46 10.97 21.05
C LEU A 408 10.06 11.31 21.58
N LEU A 409 9.05 11.24 20.71
CA LEU A 409 7.66 11.55 21.06
C LEU A 409 7.12 10.53 22.08
N SER A 410 7.46 9.24 21.93
CA SER A 410 7.04 8.18 22.86
C SER A 410 7.68 8.36 24.25
N GLU A 411 8.97 8.70 24.31
CA GLU A 411 9.66 9.01 25.56
C GLU A 411 9.01 10.21 26.26
N ALA A 412 8.64 11.23 25.49
CA ALA A 412 7.93 12.38 26.02
C ALA A 412 6.53 12.06 26.54
N VAL A 413 5.81 11.16 25.87
CA VAL A 413 4.50 10.67 26.32
C VAL A 413 4.62 9.87 27.63
N LEU A 414 5.66 9.05 27.80
CA LEU A 414 5.89 8.27 29.03
C LEU A 414 6.15 9.18 30.25
N ARG A 415 6.80 10.33 30.04
CA ARG A 415 7.13 11.29 31.10
C ARG A 415 6.07 12.36 31.34
N CYS A 416 5.04 12.44 30.50
CA CYS A 416 3.98 13.43 30.59
C CYS A 416 2.72 12.88 31.28
N ARG A 417 2.20 13.59 32.28
CA ARG A 417 0.95 13.22 32.95
C ARG A 417 -0.30 13.90 32.38
N ARG A 418 -0.25 15.19 32.05
CA ARG A 418 -1.45 15.99 31.75
C ARG A 418 -1.40 16.73 30.42
N LYS A 419 -0.37 17.53 30.16
CA LYS A 419 -0.29 18.38 28.97
C LYS A 419 1.07 18.29 28.29
N MET A 420 1.06 18.17 26.97
CA MET A 420 2.27 18.06 26.16
C MET A 420 2.24 19.07 25.02
N THR A 421 3.25 19.92 24.97
CA THR A 421 3.40 20.92 23.90
C THR A 421 4.52 20.50 22.95
N VAL A 422 4.22 20.46 21.65
CA VAL A 422 5.19 20.12 20.61
C VAL A 422 5.38 21.28 19.65
N GLY A 423 6.59 21.84 19.61
CA GLY A 423 7.00 22.87 18.68
C GLY A 423 7.48 22.27 17.35
N VAL A 424 6.78 22.56 16.26
CA VAL A 424 7.15 22.13 14.91
C VAL A 424 7.82 23.30 14.19
N THR A 425 9.10 23.18 13.83
CA THR A 425 9.83 24.26 13.15
C THR A 425 9.20 24.65 11.82
N ASP A 426 9.03 25.96 11.63
CA ASP A 426 8.48 26.56 10.43
C ASP A 426 9.55 26.76 9.34
N ALA A 427 9.12 27.01 8.10
CA ALA A 427 9.97 27.11 6.91
C ALA A 427 11.12 28.13 7.05
N SER A 428 10.94 29.18 7.87
CA SER A 428 11.97 30.19 8.13
C SER A 428 13.24 29.62 8.77
N MET A 429 13.11 28.55 9.57
CA MET A 429 14.20 27.90 10.29
C MET A 429 14.80 26.68 9.56
N LEU A 430 14.22 26.30 8.42
CA LEU A 430 14.54 25.05 7.73
C LEU A 430 15.46 25.23 6.52
N LYS A 431 15.75 26.47 6.12
CA LYS A 431 16.53 26.79 4.90
C LYS A 431 17.95 26.22 4.90
N SER A 432 18.56 26.03 6.06
CA SER A 432 19.91 25.45 6.20
C SER A 432 19.92 23.93 6.17
N LYS A 433 18.75 23.27 6.14
CA LYS A 433 18.66 21.81 6.14
C LYS A 433 18.88 21.25 4.74
N TYR A 434 19.59 20.14 4.70
CA TYR A 434 19.86 19.36 3.49
C TYR A 434 18.56 19.00 2.74
N LEU A 435 18.37 19.36 1.46
CA LEU A 435 17.09 19.17 0.73
C LEU A 435 15.86 19.77 1.45
N SER A 436 15.97 21.02 1.93
CA SER A 436 14.87 21.71 2.61
C SER A 436 13.62 21.85 1.74
N GLU A 437 13.77 21.79 0.41
CA GLU A 437 12.71 21.89 -0.58
C GLU A 437 11.77 20.67 -0.61
N LEU A 438 12.20 19.54 -0.04
CA LEU A 438 11.41 18.31 0.08
C LEU A 438 10.72 18.15 1.44
N ILE A 439 10.89 19.12 2.35
CA ILE A 439 10.24 19.12 3.66
C ILE A 439 8.74 19.37 3.49
N GLU A 440 7.93 18.57 4.19
CA GLU A 440 6.48 18.72 4.17
C GLU A 440 6.03 20.09 4.78
N PRO A 441 4.91 20.67 4.30
CA PRO A 441 4.35 21.88 4.89
C PRO A 441 4.20 21.78 6.41
N CYS A 442 4.34 22.91 7.11
CA CYS A 442 4.29 22.94 8.58
C CYS A 442 2.95 22.36 9.10
N GLU A 443 1.84 22.72 8.47
CA GLU A 443 0.49 22.25 8.83
C GLU A 443 0.35 20.72 8.71
N ASP A 444 0.88 20.13 7.63
CA ASP A 444 0.86 18.69 7.42
C ASP A 444 1.72 17.97 8.46
N ARG A 445 2.94 18.49 8.73
CA ARG A 445 3.82 17.94 9.78
C ARG A 445 3.18 18.02 11.17
N MET A 446 2.54 19.15 11.49
CA MET A 446 1.81 19.31 12.74
C MET A 446 0.66 18.30 12.85
N SER A 447 -0.07 18.09 11.76
CA SER A 447 -1.17 17.13 11.70
C SER A 447 -0.66 15.69 11.88
N HIS A 448 0.45 15.32 11.24
CA HIS A 448 1.08 14.01 11.39
C HIS A 448 1.57 13.78 12.83
N VAL A 449 2.19 14.78 13.47
CA VAL A 449 2.61 14.72 14.88
C VAL A 449 1.41 14.56 15.80
N LEU A 450 0.37 15.37 15.62
CA LEU A 450 -0.85 15.29 16.43
C LEU A 450 -1.53 13.93 16.27
N GLU A 451 -1.63 13.42 15.03
CA GLU A 451 -2.21 12.11 14.75
C GLU A 451 -1.41 11.00 15.46
N PHE A 452 -0.08 11.01 15.35
CA PHE A 452 0.77 10.04 16.03
C PHE A 452 0.61 10.10 17.56
N LEU A 453 0.60 11.29 18.15
CA LEU A 453 0.44 11.46 19.60
C LEU A 453 -0.91 10.95 20.10
N GLN A 454 -2.00 11.31 19.40
CA GLN A 454 -3.34 10.82 19.69
C GLN A 454 -3.47 9.30 19.54
N GLU A 455 -2.74 8.70 18.60
CA GLU A 455 -2.71 7.25 18.42
C GLU A 455 -1.96 6.54 19.55
N VAL A 456 -0.90 7.15 20.07
CA VAL A 456 -0.04 6.56 21.10
C VAL A 456 -0.67 6.63 22.50
N ASP A 457 -1.23 7.78 22.87
CA ASP A 457 -1.98 7.96 24.13
C ASP A 457 -3.07 9.03 24.00
N PRO A 458 -4.35 8.67 23.85
CA PRO A 458 -5.42 9.65 23.69
C PRO A 458 -5.78 10.43 24.96
N ASN A 459 -5.20 10.09 26.13
CA ASN A 459 -5.58 10.67 27.42
C ASN A 459 -4.85 11.97 27.79
N ILE A 460 -3.87 12.40 26.98
CA ILE A 460 -3.07 13.61 27.23
C ILE A 460 -3.62 14.77 26.40
N GLU A 461 -3.61 15.98 26.98
CA GLU A 461 -3.89 17.21 26.22
C GLU A 461 -2.66 17.59 25.37
N TYR A 462 -2.78 17.44 24.05
CA TYR A 462 -1.72 17.79 23.09
C TYR A 462 -1.90 19.20 22.53
N ASN A 463 -0.84 20.00 22.57
CA ASN A 463 -0.77 21.31 21.94
C ASN A 463 0.39 21.34 20.94
N VAL A 464 0.10 21.18 19.65
CA VAL A 464 1.12 21.24 18.59
C VAL A 464 1.11 22.64 18.00
N VAL A 465 2.25 23.32 18.04
CA VAL A 465 2.37 24.73 17.62
C VAL A 465 3.53 24.93 16.63
N PRO A 466 3.38 25.83 15.64
CA PRO A 466 4.50 26.20 14.78
C PRO A 466 5.50 27.05 15.56
N ILE A 467 6.79 26.81 15.36
CA ILE A 467 7.87 27.63 15.94
C ILE A 467 8.70 28.27 14.82
N SER A 468 8.77 29.60 14.85
CA SER A 468 9.58 30.40 13.92
C SER A 468 10.89 30.90 14.55
N ASP A 469 11.12 30.60 15.83
CA ASP A 469 12.34 30.89 16.56
C ASP A 469 12.80 29.66 17.39
N PRO A 470 14.09 29.55 17.74
CA PRO A 470 14.63 28.40 18.48
C PRO A 470 14.06 28.16 19.90
N PHE A 471 13.36 29.13 20.47
CA PHE A 471 12.83 29.07 21.84
C PHE A 471 11.32 28.76 21.85
N GLY A 472 10.59 29.28 20.87
CA GLY A 472 9.15 29.03 20.72
C GLY A 472 8.34 29.46 21.96
N PRO A 473 7.27 28.74 22.34
CA PRO A 473 6.42 29.13 23.47
C PRO A 473 7.11 29.01 24.84
N THR A 474 8.27 28.34 24.90
CA THR A 474 9.00 28.11 26.17
C THR A 474 9.59 29.39 26.78
N LYS A 475 9.70 30.46 25.98
CA LYS A 475 10.22 31.76 26.39
C LYS A 475 9.19 32.62 27.15
N ASP A 476 7.91 32.31 27.06
CA ASP A 476 6.82 33.14 27.58
C ASP A 476 5.90 32.40 28.56
N ASP A 477 5.80 31.07 28.47
CA ASP A 477 4.90 30.27 29.32
C ASP A 477 5.61 29.75 30.61
N PRO A 478 5.15 30.15 31.80
CA PRO A 478 5.70 29.71 33.08
C PRO A 478 5.26 28.31 33.50
N THR A 479 4.24 27.72 32.84
CA THR A 479 3.64 26.43 33.24
C THR A 479 4.46 25.21 32.85
N PHE A 480 5.45 25.37 31.98
CA PHE A 480 6.33 24.27 31.57
C PHE A 480 7.31 23.90 32.69
N GLU A 481 7.36 22.62 33.01
CA GLU A 481 8.24 22.08 34.06
C GLU A 481 9.44 21.35 33.46
N VAL A 482 9.29 20.70 32.29
CA VAL A 482 10.34 19.88 31.67
C VAL A 482 10.40 19.98 30.17
N MET A 483 11.63 20.00 29.68
CA MET A 483 11.98 20.01 28.29
C MET A 483 12.71 18.73 27.92
N ILE A 484 12.18 18.02 26.93
CA ILE A 484 12.82 16.81 26.40
C ILE A 484 13.61 17.20 25.17
N VAL A 485 14.89 16.86 25.17
CA VAL A 485 15.88 17.30 24.21
C VAL A 485 16.52 16.08 23.54
N VAL A 486 16.85 16.20 22.26
CA VAL A 486 17.36 15.09 21.46
C VAL A 486 18.88 15.17 21.38
N SER A 487 19.59 14.19 21.92
CA SER A 487 21.05 14.06 21.72
C SER A 487 21.90 15.23 22.29
N GLU A 488 23.22 14.99 22.39
CA GLU A 488 24.23 15.99 22.74
C GLU A 488 24.23 17.21 21.78
N GLU A 489 23.77 17.05 20.52
CA GLU A 489 23.69 18.12 19.53
C GLU A 489 22.67 19.21 19.90
N THR A 490 21.49 18.84 20.43
CA THR A 490 20.45 19.81 20.82
C THR A 490 20.48 20.18 22.31
N LEU A 491 21.33 19.52 23.11
CA LEU A 491 21.62 19.88 24.51
C LEU A 491 22.02 21.36 24.66
N LYS A 492 22.85 21.87 23.74
CA LYS A 492 23.24 23.29 23.69
C LYS A 492 22.04 24.22 23.49
N GLY A 493 21.08 23.81 22.67
CA GLY A 493 19.83 24.56 22.46
C GLY A 493 18.97 24.57 23.73
N GLY A 494 18.88 23.43 24.41
CA GLY A 494 18.16 23.31 25.68
C GLY A 494 18.76 24.16 26.80
N LEU A 495 20.08 24.19 26.93
CA LEU A 495 20.77 25.07 27.89
C LEU A 495 20.49 26.55 27.60
N LYS A 496 20.50 26.95 26.32
CA LYS A 496 20.22 28.32 25.89
C LYS A 496 18.78 28.76 26.19
N ILE A 497 17.81 27.84 26.15
CA ILE A 497 16.43 28.10 26.58
C ILE A 497 16.39 28.42 28.07
N ASN A 498 17.11 27.65 28.90
CA ASN A 498 17.21 27.92 30.34
C ASN A 498 17.90 29.25 30.65
N GLU A 499 18.91 29.66 29.87
CA GLU A 499 19.52 31.00 29.98
C GLU A 499 18.50 32.12 29.71
N VAL A 500 17.70 32.00 28.64
CA VAL A 500 16.65 32.98 28.29
C VAL A 500 15.53 33.00 29.34
N ARG A 501 15.16 31.84 29.89
CA ARG A 501 14.18 31.76 30.98
C ARG A 501 14.69 32.41 32.26
N ALA A 502 15.97 32.24 32.61
CA ALA A 502 16.58 32.90 33.74
C ALA A 502 16.59 34.44 33.59
N GLN A 503 16.88 34.95 32.39
CA GLN A 503 16.81 36.38 32.08
C GLN A 503 15.39 36.97 32.23
N LYS A 504 14.36 36.14 32.03
CA LYS A 504 12.94 36.52 32.20
C LYS A 504 12.35 36.13 33.57
N SER A 505 13.18 35.73 34.54
CA SER A 505 12.76 35.30 35.87
C SER A 505 11.78 34.10 35.89
N LEU A 506 11.91 33.18 34.92
CA LEU A 506 11.15 31.93 34.84
C LEU A 506 11.95 30.76 35.41
N ASN A 507 11.25 29.75 35.94
CA ASN A 507 11.89 28.54 36.48
C ASN A 507 12.64 27.76 35.38
N PRO A 508 13.83 27.21 35.66
CA PRO A 508 14.58 26.40 34.70
C PRO A 508 13.85 25.09 34.39
N LEU A 509 13.88 24.67 33.14
CA LEU A 509 13.30 23.40 32.69
C LEU A 509 14.31 22.28 32.93
N ALA A 510 13.86 21.13 33.45
CA ALA A 510 14.72 19.94 33.47
C ALA A 510 14.96 19.48 32.02
N VAL A 511 16.22 19.20 31.68
CA VAL A 511 16.63 18.76 30.34
C VAL A 511 16.88 17.27 30.37
N HIS A 512 16.12 16.50 29.59
CA HIS A 512 16.33 15.07 29.44
C HIS A 512 16.83 14.74 28.03
N SER A 513 17.97 14.06 27.91
CA SER A 513 18.56 13.69 26.62
C SER A 513 18.25 12.25 26.23
N VAL A 514 17.67 12.07 25.04
CA VAL A 514 17.45 10.73 24.45
C VAL A 514 18.58 10.42 23.45
N ASN A 515 19.21 9.26 23.59
CA ASN A 515 20.24 8.80 22.65
C ASN A 515 19.59 8.36 21.33
N LEU A 516 19.99 9.00 20.22
CA LEU A 516 19.53 8.63 18.89
C LEU A 516 20.14 7.28 18.47
N LEU A 517 19.32 6.43 17.86
CA LEU A 517 19.76 5.14 17.34
C LEU A 517 20.68 5.34 16.13
N VAL A 518 21.88 4.76 16.21
CA VAL A 518 22.79 4.58 15.07
C VAL A 518 22.33 3.35 14.29
N THR A 519 22.22 3.47 12.97
CA THR A 519 21.78 2.36 12.11
C THR A 519 22.93 1.94 11.20
N SER A 520 23.25 0.65 11.22
CA SER A 520 24.24 0.01 10.35
C SER A 520 23.68 -0.39 8.97
N ASN A 521 22.36 -0.35 8.78
CA ASN A 521 21.66 -0.66 7.53
C ASN A 521 21.43 0.60 6.66
N LYS A 522 22.49 1.12 6.06
CA LYS A 522 22.38 2.14 5.01
C LYS A 522 21.79 1.53 3.74
N GLN A 523 20.75 2.15 3.18
CA GLN A 523 20.24 1.75 1.86
C GLN A 523 21.07 2.36 0.72
N GLU A 524 21.65 3.53 0.97
CA GLU A 524 22.49 4.27 0.03
C GLU A 524 23.78 4.69 0.75
N GLN A 525 24.94 4.68 0.07
CA GLN A 525 26.23 4.97 0.71
C GLN A 525 26.31 6.40 1.25
N GLU A 526 25.53 7.28 0.63
CA GLU A 526 25.37 8.70 0.91
C GLU A 526 24.50 9.00 2.15
N GLU A 527 23.87 7.98 2.75
CA GLU A 527 23.08 8.14 3.97
C GLU A 527 23.96 8.40 5.20
N GLU A 528 23.45 9.25 6.10
CA GLU A 528 24.03 9.45 7.44
C GLU A 528 23.94 8.14 8.25
N ASP A 529 24.88 7.89 9.16
CA ASP A 529 24.86 6.71 10.05
C ASP A 529 23.70 6.74 11.05
N LYS A 530 23.09 7.91 11.29
CA LYS A 530 21.94 8.09 12.18
C LYS A 530 20.62 8.03 11.42
N VAL A 531 19.57 7.54 12.07
CA VAL A 531 18.20 7.65 11.52
C VAL A 531 17.78 9.12 11.53
N SER A 532 17.77 9.77 10.37
CA SER A 532 17.40 11.18 10.22
C SER A 532 16.39 11.42 9.09
N SER A 533 15.62 12.51 9.18
CA SER A 533 14.79 12.99 8.06
C SER A 533 15.62 13.34 6.82
N GLY A 534 16.94 13.55 6.94
CA GLY A 534 17.85 13.69 5.79
C GLY A 534 17.85 12.43 4.92
N ASN A 535 18.01 11.26 5.54
CA ASN A 535 18.01 9.97 4.84
C ASN A 535 16.65 9.65 4.21
N LEU A 536 15.54 10.06 4.82
CA LEU A 536 14.23 9.91 4.19
C LEU A 536 14.08 10.79 2.94
N ARG A 537 14.55 12.04 2.99
CA ARG A 537 14.52 12.95 1.83
C ARG A 537 15.38 12.43 0.68
N LEU A 538 16.51 11.80 0.99
CA LEU A 538 17.33 11.05 0.03
C LEU A 538 16.54 9.94 -0.69
N ARG A 539 15.92 9.05 0.09
CA ARG A 539 15.16 7.89 -0.43
C ARG A 539 13.95 8.30 -1.28
N VAL A 540 13.41 9.49 -1.04
CA VAL A 540 12.25 10.02 -1.78
C VAL A 540 12.65 10.56 -3.16
N LEU A 541 13.92 10.89 -3.41
CA LEU A 541 14.37 11.35 -4.74
C LEU A 541 14.07 10.28 -5.81
N GLY A 542 13.56 10.65 -6.98
CA GLY A 542 13.19 9.67 -8.00
C GLY A 542 12.01 8.77 -7.61
N THR A 543 11.34 9.02 -6.48
CA THR A 543 10.00 8.47 -6.23
C THR A 543 8.95 9.50 -6.59
N ARG A 544 7.71 9.04 -6.76
CA ARG A 544 6.58 9.90 -7.10
C ARG A 544 6.05 10.58 -5.83
N LEU A 545 6.21 11.90 -5.75
CA LEU A 545 5.78 12.73 -4.62
C LEU A 545 4.27 13.00 -4.63
N ILE A 546 3.71 13.25 -5.81
CA ILE A 546 2.31 13.67 -5.98
C ILE A 546 1.69 12.80 -7.08
N LYS A 547 0.42 12.41 -6.93
CA LYS A 547 -0.31 11.73 -8.00
C LYS A 547 -0.51 12.69 -9.18
N PRO A 548 -0.28 12.28 -10.44
CA PRO A 548 -0.51 13.16 -11.59
C PRO A 548 -1.98 13.60 -11.63
N GLU A 549 -2.21 14.89 -11.87
CA GLU A 549 -3.57 15.40 -12.09
C GLU A 549 -4.12 14.80 -13.40
N PRO A 550 -5.39 14.33 -13.42
CA PRO A 550 -5.99 13.85 -14.66
C PRO A 550 -6.08 15.00 -15.68
N ARG A 551 -5.46 14.82 -16.84
CA ARG A 551 -5.49 15.77 -17.96
C ARG A 551 -6.38 15.22 -19.06
N PRO A 552 -7.71 15.45 -19.04
CA PRO A 552 -8.64 14.87 -20.01
C PRO A 552 -8.40 15.35 -21.46
N ASN A 553 -7.73 16.50 -21.62
CA ASN A 553 -7.46 17.11 -22.92
C ASN A 553 -6.17 16.59 -23.60
N LEU A 554 -5.41 15.72 -22.93
CA LEU A 554 -4.21 15.12 -23.50
C LEU A 554 -4.50 13.69 -23.95
N PRO A 555 -3.96 13.26 -25.11
CA PRO A 555 -4.05 11.88 -25.52
C PRO A 555 -3.27 11.02 -24.51
N ALA A 556 -3.80 9.82 -24.21
CA ALA A 556 -3.10 8.88 -23.33
C ALA A 556 -1.69 8.59 -23.90
N VAL A 557 -1.58 8.27 -25.18
CA VAL A 557 -0.31 7.98 -25.84
C VAL A 557 0.01 9.07 -26.85
N PRO A 558 1.24 9.61 -26.90
CA PRO A 558 2.40 9.30 -26.03
C PRO A 558 2.32 9.93 -24.63
N TYR A 559 2.90 9.25 -23.63
CA TYR A 559 3.00 9.76 -22.27
C TYR A 559 4.14 10.79 -22.15
N ILE A 560 3.77 12.07 -22.09
CA ILE A 560 4.68 13.22 -22.03
C ILE A 560 5.12 13.53 -20.59
N ILE A 561 6.44 13.58 -20.37
CA ILE A 561 7.11 13.99 -19.13
C ILE A 561 7.83 15.32 -19.38
N GLY A 562 7.51 16.34 -18.61
CA GLY A 562 8.23 17.62 -18.64
C GLY A 562 9.42 17.59 -17.69
N LEU A 563 10.66 17.61 -18.21
CA LEU A 563 11.89 17.68 -17.43
C LEU A 563 12.36 19.14 -17.31
N THR A 564 12.35 19.68 -16.10
CA THR A 564 12.80 21.04 -15.77
C THR A 564 13.81 21.02 -14.61
N GLY A 565 14.33 22.18 -14.22
CA GLY A 565 15.34 22.32 -13.18
C GLY A 565 16.23 23.54 -13.38
N GLY A 566 16.87 23.98 -12.30
CA GLY A 566 17.75 25.15 -12.28
C GLY A 566 18.95 25.03 -13.22
N ILE A 567 19.63 26.13 -13.47
CA ILE A 567 20.89 26.15 -14.22
C ILE A 567 21.93 25.23 -13.55
N ALA A 568 22.73 24.53 -14.37
CA ALA A 568 23.74 23.56 -13.93
C ALA A 568 23.24 22.37 -13.07
N SER A 569 21.92 22.17 -12.92
CA SER A 569 21.31 21.04 -12.19
C SER A 569 21.47 19.68 -12.85
N GLY A 570 22.11 19.58 -14.02
CA GLY A 570 22.38 18.30 -14.69
C GLY A 570 21.21 17.67 -15.42
N LYS A 571 20.17 18.45 -15.78
CA LYS A 571 18.99 18.00 -16.56
C LYS A 571 19.36 17.16 -17.77
N SER A 572 20.31 17.63 -18.59
CA SER A 572 20.69 16.95 -19.83
C SER A 572 21.35 15.59 -19.58
N SER A 573 22.00 15.39 -18.41
CA SER A 573 22.51 14.07 -18.00
C SER A 573 21.38 13.10 -17.66
N VAL A 574 20.35 13.59 -16.94
CA VAL A 574 19.13 12.83 -16.64
C VAL A 574 18.37 12.51 -17.93
N ALA A 575 18.24 13.48 -18.83
CA ALA A 575 17.53 13.34 -20.09
C ALA A 575 18.17 12.28 -20.99
N ARG A 576 19.51 12.31 -21.12
CA ARG A 576 20.28 11.29 -21.86
C ARG A 576 20.09 9.89 -21.28
N ARG A 577 20.07 9.77 -19.94
CA ARG A 577 19.78 8.48 -19.32
C ARG A 577 18.39 7.96 -19.67
N LEU A 578 17.37 8.83 -19.64
CA LEU A 578 16.01 8.43 -19.99
C LEU A 578 15.91 8.00 -21.46
N GLU A 579 16.65 8.65 -22.35
CA GLU A 579 16.77 8.25 -23.76
C GLU A 579 17.40 6.85 -23.91
N GLU A 580 18.50 6.57 -23.20
CA GLU A 580 19.12 5.23 -23.14
C GLU A 580 18.16 4.15 -22.65
N MET A 581 17.26 4.49 -21.73
CA MET A 581 16.24 3.58 -21.18
C MET A 581 15.03 3.40 -22.11
N GLY A 582 14.99 4.10 -23.24
CA GLY A 582 13.99 3.91 -24.29
C GLY A 582 13.00 5.06 -24.45
N ALA A 583 13.08 6.14 -23.66
CA ALA A 583 12.26 7.33 -23.89
C ALA A 583 12.58 8.01 -25.22
N GLY A 584 11.63 8.76 -25.77
CA GLY A 584 11.91 9.77 -26.80
C GLY A 584 12.33 11.06 -26.12
N LEU A 585 13.42 11.69 -26.57
CA LEU A 585 13.90 12.94 -25.98
C LEU A 585 13.63 14.11 -26.93
N VAL A 586 13.02 15.16 -26.39
CA VAL A 586 12.86 16.46 -27.05
C VAL A 586 13.59 17.52 -26.24
N ASP A 587 14.76 17.91 -26.72
CA ASP A 587 15.55 19.00 -26.14
C ASP A 587 15.08 20.35 -26.70
N CYS A 588 14.33 21.10 -25.88
CA CYS A 588 13.82 22.41 -26.28
C CYS A 588 14.92 23.47 -26.43
N ASP A 589 16.05 23.33 -25.73
CA ASP A 589 17.17 24.28 -25.86
C ASP A 589 17.85 24.10 -27.23
N SER A 590 18.08 22.85 -27.64
CA SER A 590 18.58 22.53 -28.99
C SER A 590 17.56 22.85 -30.08
N LEU A 591 16.26 22.64 -29.85
CA LEU A 591 15.22 23.02 -30.81
C LEU A 591 15.11 24.53 -30.97
N ALA A 592 15.23 25.30 -29.89
CA ALA A 592 15.24 26.75 -29.95
C ALA A 592 16.34 27.26 -30.90
N HIS A 593 17.52 26.62 -30.88
CA HIS A 593 18.62 26.96 -31.79
C HIS A 593 18.27 26.80 -33.27
N THR A 594 17.39 25.86 -33.61
CA THR A 594 16.98 25.65 -35.00
C THR A 594 15.99 26.71 -35.49
N LEU A 595 15.23 27.33 -34.59
CA LEU A 595 14.25 28.37 -34.92
C LEU A 595 14.89 29.72 -35.27
N TYR A 596 16.14 29.92 -34.89
CA TYR A 596 16.92 31.11 -35.22
C TYR A 596 17.63 31.01 -36.57
N ARG A 597 17.51 29.87 -37.27
CA ARG A 597 18.15 29.67 -38.56
C ARG A 597 17.55 30.53 -39.65
N ARG A 598 18.37 30.84 -40.66
CA ARG A 598 17.97 31.61 -41.82
C ARG A 598 16.76 30.98 -42.53
N GLY A 599 15.72 31.79 -42.75
CA GLY A 599 14.50 31.40 -43.47
C GLY A 599 13.38 30.85 -42.60
N GLU A 600 13.55 30.80 -41.28
CA GLU A 600 12.47 30.46 -40.34
C GLU A 600 11.55 31.66 -40.09
N PRO A 601 10.21 31.47 -39.97
CA PRO A 601 9.26 32.57 -39.75
C PRO A 601 9.48 33.38 -38.47
N LEU A 602 10.20 32.79 -37.50
CA LEU A 602 10.57 33.48 -36.26
C LEU A 602 11.62 34.56 -36.50
N GLN A 603 12.55 34.34 -37.45
CA GLN A 603 13.60 35.30 -37.77
C GLN A 603 13.02 36.62 -38.27
N ASP A 604 12.06 36.57 -39.19
CA ASP A 604 11.40 37.76 -39.75
C ASP A 604 10.76 38.62 -38.65
N LYS A 605 10.05 37.96 -37.70
CA LYS A 605 9.44 38.64 -36.54
C LYS A 605 10.47 39.26 -35.61
N LEU A 606 11.61 38.60 -35.42
CA LEU A 606 12.69 39.12 -34.57
C LEU A 606 13.37 40.32 -35.23
N VAL A 607 13.60 40.29 -36.54
CA VAL A 607 14.18 41.40 -37.30
C VAL A 607 13.24 42.59 -37.33
N GLU A 608 11.92 42.37 -37.46
CA GLU A 608 10.92 43.43 -37.40
C GLU A 608 10.93 44.17 -36.05
N TYR A 609 11.08 43.45 -34.94
CA TYR A 609 11.03 44.04 -33.60
C TYR A 609 12.36 44.59 -33.09
N PHE A 610 13.46 43.85 -33.27
CA PHE A 610 14.79 44.22 -32.76
C PHE A 610 15.68 44.94 -33.79
N GLY A 611 15.26 44.97 -35.05
CA GLY A 611 16.01 45.52 -36.17
C GLY A 611 17.01 44.51 -36.76
N SER A 612 17.53 44.81 -37.94
CA SER A 612 18.52 43.97 -38.64
C SER A 612 19.89 43.91 -37.97
N THR A 613 20.11 44.67 -36.90
CA THR A 613 21.34 44.68 -36.10
C THR A 613 21.59 43.38 -35.34
N ILE A 614 20.59 42.49 -35.24
CA ILE A 614 20.71 41.17 -34.62
C ILE A 614 21.26 40.10 -35.58
N LEU A 615 21.47 40.43 -36.86
CA LEU A 615 21.98 39.48 -37.85
C LEU A 615 23.50 39.59 -37.97
N ASP A 616 24.18 38.44 -38.09
CA ASP A 616 25.59 38.38 -38.45
C ASP A 616 25.81 38.60 -39.96
N ALA A 617 27.07 38.52 -40.41
CA ALA A 617 27.44 38.74 -41.81
C ALA A 617 26.86 37.66 -42.75
N GLU A 618 26.52 36.50 -42.20
CA GLU A 618 25.95 35.34 -42.89
C GLU A 618 24.41 35.39 -42.95
N GLY A 619 23.80 36.33 -42.22
CA GLY A 619 22.34 36.52 -42.13
C GLY A 619 21.66 35.58 -41.13
N GLU A 620 22.41 35.07 -40.16
CA GLU A 620 21.95 34.28 -39.02
C GLU A 620 21.80 35.17 -37.77
N VAL A 621 20.98 34.77 -36.80
CA VAL A 621 20.78 35.60 -35.59
C VAL A 621 21.98 35.48 -34.64
N ASP A 622 22.71 36.59 -34.43
CA ASP A 622 23.80 36.67 -33.45
C ASP A 622 23.24 36.72 -32.03
N ARG A 623 23.38 35.60 -31.33
CA ARG A 623 22.91 35.43 -29.95
C ARG A 623 23.65 36.28 -28.94
N LYS A 624 24.90 36.68 -29.21
CA LYS A 624 25.64 37.57 -28.31
C LYS A 624 25.05 38.97 -28.37
N VAL A 625 24.71 39.45 -29.57
CA VAL A 625 24.07 40.75 -29.79
C VAL A 625 22.63 40.74 -29.32
N LEU A 626 21.86 39.71 -29.66
CA LEU A 626 20.50 39.55 -29.16
C LEU A 626 20.50 39.44 -27.63
N GLY A 627 21.43 38.65 -27.08
CA GLY A 627 21.67 38.51 -25.65
C GLY A 627 21.94 39.86 -24.98
N SER A 628 22.89 40.65 -25.46
CA SER A 628 23.20 41.96 -24.87
C SER A 628 22.04 42.96 -24.94
N LEU A 629 21.16 42.85 -25.95
CA LEU A 629 19.96 43.68 -26.09
C LEU A 629 18.83 43.30 -25.13
N VAL A 630 18.71 42.02 -24.77
CA VAL A 630 17.65 41.52 -23.88
C VAL A 630 18.10 41.35 -22.43
N PHE A 631 19.38 41.06 -22.18
CA PHE A 631 19.96 40.97 -20.84
C PHE A 631 20.09 42.38 -20.24
N GLY A 632 19.15 42.74 -19.38
CA GLY A 632 19.07 44.04 -18.70
C GLY A 632 17.77 44.81 -18.97
N ALA A 633 16.98 44.40 -19.98
CA ALA A 633 15.71 45.02 -20.33
C ALA A 633 14.56 44.01 -20.24
N LYS A 634 13.86 43.99 -19.08
CA LYS A 634 12.79 43.03 -18.78
C LYS A 634 11.66 43.04 -19.82
N GLU A 635 11.31 44.21 -20.34
CA GLU A 635 10.29 44.38 -21.39
C GLU A 635 10.69 43.70 -22.70
N LYS A 636 11.94 43.92 -23.14
CA LYS A 636 12.49 43.29 -24.35
C LYS A 636 12.63 41.77 -24.21
N LEU A 637 13.04 41.30 -23.03
CA LEU A 637 13.11 39.86 -22.75
C LEU A 637 11.72 39.21 -22.77
N THR A 638 10.70 39.90 -22.24
CA THR A 638 9.32 39.41 -22.26
C THR A 638 8.77 39.37 -23.69
N ALA A 639 9.03 40.42 -24.49
CA ALA A 639 8.65 40.44 -25.90
C ALA A 639 9.31 39.29 -26.70
N LEU A 640 10.61 39.05 -26.48
CA LEU A 640 11.32 37.92 -27.08
C LEU A 640 10.66 36.59 -26.70
N ASN A 641 10.44 36.34 -25.40
CA ASN A 641 9.84 35.11 -24.91
C ASN A 641 8.43 34.88 -25.48
N ASN A 642 7.61 35.93 -25.59
CA ASN A 642 6.26 35.85 -26.16
C ASN A 642 6.25 35.47 -27.66
N MET A 643 7.32 35.78 -28.40
CA MET A 643 7.46 35.36 -29.80
C MET A 643 8.06 33.95 -29.91
N VAL A 644 9.08 33.65 -29.12
CA VAL A 644 9.85 32.40 -29.20
C VAL A 644 9.06 31.22 -28.62
N TRP A 645 8.40 31.37 -27.48
CA TRP A 645 7.76 30.24 -26.79
C TRP A 645 6.62 29.59 -27.61
N PRO A 646 5.71 30.33 -28.26
CA PRO A 646 4.69 29.71 -29.11
C PRO A 646 5.30 28.95 -30.30
N ALA A 647 6.27 29.55 -30.99
CA ALA A 647 6.94 28.92 -32.13
C ALA A 647 7.70 27.64 -31.71
N LEU A 648 8.39 27.70 -30.57
CA LEU A 648 9.10 26.56 -30.00
C LEU A 648 8.15 25.44 -29.59
N TRP A 649 7.01 25.77 -29.00
CA TRP A 649 6.03 24.77 -28.62
C TRP A 649 5.42 24.05 -29.84
N GLU A 650 5.09 24.77 -30.91
CA GLU A 650 4.61 24.16 -32.15
C GLU A 650 5.66 23.22 -32.76
N ARG A 651 6.94 23.61 -32.75
CA ARG A 651 8.03 22.74 -33.20
C ARG A 651 8.19 21.50 -32.32
N THR A 652 8.04 21.66 -30.99
CA THR A 652 8.07 20.57 -30.02
C THR A 652 6.92 19.58 -30.27
N LYS A 653 5.70 20.03 -30.57
CA LYS A 653 4.57 19.13 -30.92
C LYS A 653 4.86 18.28 -32.16
N LEU A 654 5.50 18.88 -33.18
CA LEU A 654 5.89 18.15 -34.39
C LEU A 654 6.92 17.07 -34.07
N GLU A 655 7.92 17.38 -33.23
CA GLU A 655 8.94 16.41 -32.84
C GLU A 655 8.36 15.29 -31.96
N ILE A 656 7.44 15.63 -31.04
CA ILE A 656 6.67 14.65 -30.23
C ILE A 656 5.92 13.69 -31.16
N SER A 657 5.22 14.21 -32.17
CA SER A 657 4.43 13.40 -33.10
C SER A 657 5.32 12.47 -33.95
N LYS A 658 6.49 12.97 -34.35
CA LYS A 658 7.49 12.20 -35.10
C LYS A 658 8.11 11.07 -34.27
N LEU A 659 8.47 11.35 -33.01
CA LEU A 659 8.97 10.34 -32.07
C LEU A 659 7.90 9.30 -31.73
N HIS A 660 6.65 9.74 -31.61
CA HIS A 660 5.55 8.80 -31.39
C HIS A 660 5.36 7.87 -32.60
N SER A 661 5.43 8.41 -33.81
CA SER A 661 5.34 7.63 -35.06
C SER A 661 6.49 6.62 -35.23
N SER A 662 7.64 6.85 -34.58
CA SER A 662 8.77 5.90 -34.56
C SER A 662 8.67 4.84 -33.45
N GLY A 663 7.53 4.76 -32.74
CA GLY A 663 7.24 3.74 -31.73
C GLY A 663 7.61 4.13 -30.29
N LYS A 664 7.94 5.40 -30.03
CA LYS A 664 8.21 5.89 -28.66
C LYS A 664 6.90 6.23 -27.96
N ASN A 665 6.56 5.46 -26.93
CA ASN A 665 5.33 5.66 -26.13
C ASN A 665 5.52 6.62 -24.95
N ILE A 666 6.76 6.85 -24.51
CA ILE A 666 7.10 7.78 -23.43
C ILE A 666 8.03 8.84 -24.01
N ILE A 667 7.68 10.11 -23.85
CA ILE A 667 8.44 11.23 -24.41
C ILE A 667 8.80 12.21 -23.30
N VAL A 668 10.06 12.58 -23.22
CA VAL A 668 10.61 13.54 -22.25
C VAL A 668 10.88 14.84 -22.98
N VAL A 669 10.23 15.91 -22.53
CA VAL A 669 10.44 17.28 -23.01
C VAL A 669 11.34 17.99 -22.02
N GLU A 670 12.62 18.16 -22.36
CA GLU A 670 13.58 18.90 -21.56
C GLU A 670 13.46 20.40 -21.89
N ALA A 671 13.06 21.21 -20.91
CA ALA A 671 13.00 22.66 -21.07
C ALA A 671 13.33 23.39 -19.77
N ALA A 672 14.32 24.29 -19.80
CA ALA A 672 14.66 25.14 -18.66
C ALA A 672 13.54 26.13 -18.30
N VAL A 673 12.72 26.52 -19.29
CA VAL A 673 11.62 27.50 -19.16
C VAL A 673 10.23 26.84 -19.04
N LEU A 674 10.16 25.53 -18.80
CA LEU A 674 8.92 24.76 -18.88
C LEU A 674 7.78 25.37 -18.05
N ARG A 675 8.08 25.81 -16.81
CA ARG A 675 7.08 26.41 -15.91
C ARG A 675 6.79 27.87 -16.26
N GLN A 676 7.80 28.64 -16.62
CA GLN A 676 7.69 30.05 -16.97
C GLN A 676 6.85 30.23 -18.24
N ALA A 677 6.97 29.29 -19.18
CA ALA A 677 6.22 29.28 -20.44
C ALA A 677 4.81 28.65 -20.31
N GLY A 678 4.43 28.14 -19.14
CA GLY A 678 3.11 27.52 -18.93
C GLY A 678 2.97 26.13 -19.54
N TRP A 679 4.05 25.49 -19.98
CA TRP A 679 3.99 24.19 -20.68
C TRP A 679 3.70 22.99 -19.79
N GLN A 680 3.67 23.18 -18.46
CA GLN A 680 3.27 22.14 -17.51
C GLN A 680 1.88 21.57 -17.82
N GLN A 681 0.98 22.36 -18.41
CA GLN A 681 -0.37 21.93 -18.77
C GLN A 681 -0.40 20.94 -19.94
N HIS A 682 0.70 20.85 -20.70
CA HIS A 682 0.85 19.94 -21.83
C HIS A 682 1.64 18.67 -21.50
N CYS A 683 2.02 18.49 -20.23
CA CYS A 683 2.74 17.32 -19.74
C CYS A 683 1.83 16.52 -18.77
N HIS A 684 1.98 15.21 -18.76
CA HIS A 684 1.30 14.35 -17.78
C HIS A 684 2.00 14.40 -16.42
N GLU A 685 3.33 14.46 -16.43
CA GLU A 685 4.15 14.56 -15.23
C GLU A 685 5.23 15.62 -15.37
N ILE A 686 5.61 16.24 -14.25
CA ILE A 686 6.71 17.19 -14.18
C ILE A 686 7.82 16.60 -13.33
N TRP A 687 8.98 16.43 -13.95
CA TRP A 687 10.19 15.96 -13.30
C TRP A 687 11.16 17.12 -13.14
N VAL A 688 11.77 17.25 -11.98
CA VAL A 688 12.63 18.38 -11.64
C VAL A 688 13.98 17.92 -11.18
N SER A 689 15.05 18.43 -11.79
CA SER A 689 16.41 18.26 -11.28
C SER A 689 16.83 19.45 -10.42
N ILE A 690 17.26 19.20 -9.18
CA ILE A 690 17.71 20.22 -8.23
C ILE A 690 19.15 19.99 -7.77
N ILE A 691 19.83 21.08 -7.46
CA ILE A 691 21.11 21.12 -6.72
C ILE A 691 21.13 22.38 -5.85
N PRO A 692 21.90 22.41 -4.75
CA PRO A 692 22.08 23.62 -3.96
C PRO A 692 22.60 24.79 -4.82
N PRO A 693 22.16 26.03 -4.59
CA PRO A 693 22.61 27.22 -5.33
C PRO A 693 24.13 27.36 -5.36
N GLU A 694 24.81 27.04 -4.26
CA GLU A 694 26.27 27.12 -4.11
C GLU A 694 26.97 26.16 -5.08
N GLU A 695 26.44 24.95 -5.24
CA GLU A 695 26.96 23.97 -6.20
C GLU A 695 26.64 24.39 -7.65
N ALA A 696 25.48 25.00 -7.90
CA ALA A 696 25.15 25.54 -9.22
C ALA A 696 26.13 26.64 -9.63
N VAL A 697 26.48 27.54 -8.71
CA VAL A 697 27.50 28.58 -8.91
C VAL A 697 28.87 27.96 -9.17
N ARG A 698 29.29 26.96 -8.38
CA ARG A 698 30.57 26.26 -8.60
C ARG A 698 30.65 25.66 -10.00
N ARG A 699 29.63 24.89 -10.41
CA ARG A 699 29.56 24.28 -11.75
C ARG A 699 29.57 25.31 -12.88
N LEU A 700 28.94 26.47 -12.67
CA LEU A 700 28.95 27.57 -13.64
C LEU A 700 30.32 28.22 -13.77
N LYS A 701 31.03 28.42 -12.66
CA LYS A 701 32.40 28.93 -12.67
C LYS A 701 33.31 27.98 -13.45
N ASP A 702 33.27 26.69 -13.11
CA ASP A 702 34.15 25.68 -13.72
C ASP A 702 33.85 25.45 -15.21
N ARG A 703 32.57 25.42 -15.61
CA ARG A 703 32.17 25.13 -16.99
C ARG A 703 32.26 26.34 -17.92
N ASN A 704 31.95 27.53 -17.42
CA ASN A 704 31.75 28.72 -18.24
C ASN A 704 32.79 29.83 -17.97
N ASN A 705 33.78 29.62 -17.09
CA ASN A 705 34.80 30.60 -16.69
C ASN A 705 34.19 31.97 -16.30
N LEU A 706 33.08 31.94 -15.59
CA LEU A 706 32.36 33.14 -15.13
C LEU A 706 32.90 33.62 -13.78
N SER A 707 32.77 34.92 -13.50
CA SER A 707 32.96 35.43 -12.14
C SER A 707 31.87 34.90 -11.20
N GLU A 708 32.14 34.89 -9.90
CA GLU A 708 31.21 34.40 -8.91
C GLU A 708 29.93 35.24 -8.85
N GLU A 709 30.06 36.56 -8.99
CA GLU A 709 28.95 37.51 -9.03
C GLU A 709 28.07 37.28 -10.25
N ALA A 710 28.69 37.05 -11.42
CA ALA A 710 27.97 36.75 -12.65
C ALA A 710 27.25 35.40 -12.59
N ALA A 711 27.84 34.41 -11.93
CA ALA A 711 27.21 33.11 -11.70
C ALA A 711 26.01 33.22 -10.74
N TRP A 712 26.16 33.93 -9.61
CA TRP A 712 25.07 34.21 -8.69
C TRP A 712 23.93 35.00 -9.34
N ALA A 713 24.24 36.02 -10.15
CA ALA A 713 23.22 36.77 -10.87
C ALA A 713 22.37 35.88 -11.78
N ARG A 714 22.98 34.87 -12.42
CA ARG A 714 22.27 33.92 -13.28
C ARG A 714 21.41 32.93 -12.49
N VAL A 715 21.91 32.43 -11.35
CA VAL A 715 21.15 31.54 -10.47
C VAL A 715 19.95 32.28 -9.86
N SER A 716 20.17 33.50 -9.37
CA SER A 716 19.13 34.34 -8.74
C SER A 716 18.09 34.88 -9.72
N ALA A 717 18.41 34.95 -11.03
CA ALA A 717 17.44 35.33 -12.06
C ALA A 717 16.41 34.23 -12.35
N GLN A 718 16.65 32.99 -11.91
CA GLN A 718 15.73 31.88 -12.05
C GLN A 718 14.87 31.71 -10.79
N SER A 719 13.73 31.06 -10.96
CA SER A 719 12.89 30.61 -9.84
C SER A 719 13.69 29.72 -8.88
N SER A 720 13.40 29.83 -7.59
CA SER A 720 14.07 29.04 -6.57
C SER A 720 13.81 27.53 -6.71
N ASN A 721 14.67 26.71 -6.12
CA ASN A 721 14.46 25.25 -6.09
C ASN A 721 13.09 24.89 -5.46
N ALA A 722 12.68 25.59 -4.40
CA ALA A 722 11.40 25.35 -3.73
C ALA A 722 10.20 25.60 -4.67
N GLU A 723 10.24 26.65 -5.49
CA GLU A 723 9.21 26.92 -6.50
C GLU A 723 9.21 25.87 -7.62
N GLN A 724 10.39 25.39 -8.02
CA GLN A 724 10.51 24.35 -9.03
C GLN A 724 9.96 23.01 -8.53
N VAL A 725 10.22 22.66 -7.27
CA VAL A 725 9.72 21.44 -6.61
C VAL A 725 8.21 21.51 -6.38
N LYS A 726 7.63 22.69 -6.19
CA LYS A 726 6.19 22.85 -5.94
C LYS A 726 5.34 22.33 -7.12
N GLY A 727 4.58 21.25 -6.90
CA GLY A 727 3.79 20.60 -7.94
C GLY A 727 4.61 19.74 -8.90
N ALA A 728 5.87 19.42 -8.57
CA ALA A 728 6.65 18.41 -9.27
C ALA A 728 6.13 17.01 -8.90
N THR A 729 5.98 16.15 -9.90
CA THR A 729 5.61 14.75 -9.70
C THR A 729 6.79 13.95 -9.16
N THR A 730 7.99 14.22 -9.68
CA THR A 730 9.23 13.53 -9.31
C THR A 730 10.35 14.55 -9.18
N VAL A 731 11.16 14.44 -8.13
CA VAL A 731 12.34 15.30 -7.91
C VAL A 731 13.59 14.44 -7.94
N LEU A 732 14.60 14.89 -8.68
CA LEU A 732 15.90 14.27 -8.84
C LEU A 732 16.98 15.25 -8.38
N SER A 733 18.11 14.75 -7.89
CA SER A 733 19.25 15.59 -7.54
C SER A 733 20.54 15.00 -8.07
N THR A 734 21.32 15.85 -8.74
CA THR A 734 22.62 15.50 -9.32
C THR A 734 23.78 15.93 -8.42
N LEU A 735 23.54 16.17 -7.12
CA LEU A 735 24.56 16.67 -6.20
C LEU A 735 25.71 15.66 -5.98
N TRP A 736 25.39 14.37 -5.90
CA TRP A 736 26.35 13.32 -5.57
C TRP A 736 26.98 12.67 -6.80
N SER A 737 27.48 11.44 -6.63
CA SER A 737 28.11 10.66 -7.67
C SER A 737 27.18 10.46 -8.88
N TYR A 738 27.80 10.28 -10.04
CA TYR A 738 27.09 9.96 -11.26
C TYR A 738 26.24 8.70 -11.09
N ASP A 739 26.80 7.65 -10.47
CA ASP A 739 26.10 6.39 -10.23
C ASP A 739 24.85 6.57 -9.34
N PHE A 740 24.94 7.39 -8.29
CA PHE A 740 23.81 7.71 -7.45
C PHE A 740 22.66 8.38 -8.24
N THR A 741 23.02 9.31 -9.13
CA THR A 741 22.05 9.94 -10.03
C THR A 741 21.39 8.90 -10.94
N GLN A 742 22.16 7.95 -11.49
CA GLN A 742 21.63 6.88 -12.35
C GLN A 742 20.63 5.98 -11.61
N ARG A 743 20.88 5.68 -10.34
CA ARG A 743 19.96 4.90 -9.50
C ARG A 743 18.65 5.65 -9.26
N GLN A 744 18.70 6.95 -8.98
CA GLN A 744 17.50 7.78 -8.85
C GLN A 744 16.64 7.78 -10.13
N VAL A 745 17.27 7.95 -11.30
CA VAL A 745 16.57 7.93 -12.60
C VAL A 745 15.96 6.55 -12.87
N THR A 746 16.69 5.49 -12.57
CA THR A 746 16.21 4.11 -12.72
C THR A 746 15.02 3.82 -11.79
N ARG A 747 15.06 4.33 -10.56
CA ARG A 747 13.95 4.26 -9.59
C ARG A 747 12.72 4.98 -10.13
N ALA A 748 12.89 6.20 -10.65
CA ALA A 748 11.81 6.98 -11.24
C ALA A 748 11.17 6.29 -12.45
N TRP A 749 11.99 5.74 -13.34
CA TRP A 749 11.53 4.99 -14.51
C TRP A 749 10.72 3.75 -14.14
N ARG A 750 11.16 2.97 -13.14
CA ARG A 750 10.42 1.80 -12.65
C ARG A 750 9.06 2.17 -12.08
N HIS A 751 9.01 3.25 -11.28
CA HIS A 751 7.76 3.72 -10.68
C HIS A 751 6.79 4.24 -11.74
N LEU A 752 7.30 4.89 -12.78
CA LEU A 752 6.51 5.31 -13.93
C LEU A 752 5.87 4.11 -14.64
N HIS A 753 6.66 3.08 -14.98
CA HIS A 753 6.14 1.89 -15.64
C HIS A 753 5.09 1.16 -14.82
N ALA A 754 5.34 0.94 -13.52
CA ALA A 754 4.38 0.30 -12.62
C ALA A 754 3.05 1.07 -12.54
N TYR A 755 3.10 2.40 -12.63
CA TYR A 755 1.90 3.22 -12.70
C TYR A 755 1.16 3.08 -14.04
N LEU A 756 1.88 3.17 -15.16
CA LEU A 756 1.29 3.02 -16.49
C LEU A 756 0.64 1.63 -16.66
N GLU A 757 1.26 0.58 -16.13
CA GLU A 757 0.66 -0.77 -16.09
C GLU A 757 -0.64 -0.80 -15.30
N LYS A 758 -0.67 -0.17 -14.12
CA LYS A 758 -1.85 -0.10 -13.26
C LYS A 758 -3.01 0.67 -13.89
N GLU A 759 -2.71 1.75 -14.61
CA GLU A 759 -3.70 2.56 -15.34
C GLU A 759 -4.08 1.94 -16.71
N GLY A 760 -3.57 0.75 -17.05
CA GLY A 760 -3.97 0.00 -18.24
C GLY A 760 -3.24 0.37 -19.54
N PHE A 761 -2.20 1.20 -19.50
CA PHE A 761 -1.44 1.63 -20.69
C PHE A 761 -0.71 0.51 -21.43
N ALA A 762 -0.33 -0.56 -20.73
CA ALA A 762 0.46 -1.66 -21.30
C ALA A 762 -0.34 -2.56 -22.28
N ARG A 763 -1.65 -2.38 -22.42
CA ARG A 763 -2.49 -3.19 -23.34
C ARG A 763 -2.49 -2.70 -24.79
N GLY A 764 -1.75 -1.63 -25.12
CA GLY A 764 -1.70 -1.05 -26.47
C GLY A 764 -0.74 -1.71 -27.47
N ASN A 765 0.18 -2.59 -27.04
CA ASN A 765 1.14 -3.26 -27.93
C ASN A 765 1.02 -4.79 -27.83
N LYS A 766 -0.05 -5.32 -28.44
CA LYS A 766 -0.02 -6.60 -29.14
C LYS A 766 -0.59 -6.34 -30.53
N LEU A 767 0.30 -5.95 -31.43
CA LEU A 767 0.12 -6.13 -32.88
C LEU A 767 0.43 -7.58 -33.21
#